data_AF-A0AAP0PSN4-F1
#
_entry.id   AF-A0AAP0PSN4-F1
#
_cell.length_a   1.000
_cell.length_b   1.000
_cell.length_c   1.000
_cell.angle_alpha   90.00
_cell.angle_beta   90.00
_cell.angle_gamma   90.00
#
_symmetry.space_group_name_H-M   'P 1'
#
loop_
_entity.id
_entity.type
_entity.pdbx_description
1 polymer ?
#
loop_
_entity_poly.entity_id
_entity_poly.type
_entity_poly.pdbx_seq_one_letter_code
_entity_poly.pdbx_strand_id
1 'polypeptide(L)'
;MATYTPKNILITGAAGFIASHVANRLIRKYPDYKIVVLDKLDYCSNLKNLLPSRSSPNFKFVKGDIGSADLVNFLLITESIDTIMHFAAQTHVDNSFGNSFEFTKNNIYGTHVLLEACKVTGQIRRFIHVSTDEVYGETDEDAVVGNHEASQLLPTNPYSATKAGAEMLVMAYGRSYGLPVITTRGNNVYGPNQFPEKLIPKFILLAMRGKPLPIHGDGSNVRSYLYCEDVAEAFEVILHRGEVGHVYNIGTKKERRVIDVAKDMCKLFSMDPDTSIKFVENRPFNDQRYFLDDQKLKNLGWSERTTWEEGLKKTMEWYTGNPDWWGDVSGALLPHPRMLMMPGIERQCEDNNVMSAHAKSNPNQSRMVVPTSRSNPSTPKSAPLKFLIYGRTGWIGGLLGKICEKQGIAFEYGKGRLQDKSQLMADIFAVKPTHVFNAAGVTGRPNVDWCETHKTETIGTNVAGTLLLADVCREHGLLMMNFATGCIFEYDAAHPEGSSIGFKEEDKPNFTGSFYSKTKAMVEDLLREYDNVCTLRVRMPISSDLSNPRNFITKISRYNKVVNIPNSMTILDELLPISVEMAKRNLRGIWNFTNPGVVSHNEILEMYKNYIDPSFEWVNFTLEEQAKVIVAPRSNNEMDASKLKEEFPELLSIKESLIKYVFEPNKKTSAGGAIN
;
A
#
# COMPACT_ATOMS: atom_id res chain seq x y z
N MET A 1 24.29 -25.40 -31.72
CA MET A 1 23.48 -24.21 -31.42
C MET A 1 24.41 -23.12 -30.91
N ALA A 2 24.28 -21.88 -31.40
CA ALA A 2 25.06 -20.76 -30.89
C ALA A 2 24.64 -20.46 -29.44
N THR A 3 25.61 -20.32 -28.53
CA THR A 3 25.36 -19.98 -27.13
C THR A 3 25.12 -18.48 -27.00
N TYR A 4 23.99 -18.10 -26.40
CA TYR A 4 23.70 -16.71 -26.05
C TYR A 4 24.49 -16.29 -24.81
N THR A 5 25.12 -15.13 -24.86
CA THR A 5 25.87 -14.54 -23.75
C THR A 5 25.22 -13.21 -23.37
N PRO A 6 24.53 -13.13 -22.22
CA PRO A 6 23.98 -11.87 -21.72
C PRO A 6 25.09 -10.94 -21.22
N LYS A 7 24.84 -9.64 -21.12
CA LYS A 7 25.71 -8.70 -20.39
C LYS A 7 25.03 -8.19 -19.13
N ASN A 8 23.81 -7.69 -19.26
CA ASN A 8 23.07 -7.05 -18.17
C ASN A 8 21.71 -7.75 -17.99
N ILE A 9 21.55 -8.46 -16.88
CA ILE A 9 20.39 -9.30 -16.59
C ILE A 9 19.54 -8.66 -15.48
N LEU A 10 18.26 -8.43 -15.77
CA LEU A 10 17.25 -8.12 -14.76
C LEU A 10 16.58 -9.41 -14.29
N ILE A 11 16.69 -9.72 -13.00
CA ILE A 11 15.98 -10.84 -12.37
C ILE A 11 14.91 -10.28 -11.44
N THR A 12 13.63 -10.50 -11.76
CA THR A 12 12.55 -10.03 -10.90
C THR A 12 12.21 -11.08 -9.86
N GLY A 13 11.89 -10.67 -8.63
CA GLY A 13 11.45 -11.61 -7.57
C GLY A 13 12.61 -12.39 -6.90
N ALA A 14 13.86 -11.94 -7.05
CA ALA A 14 15.03 -12.68 -6.58
C ALA A 14 15.29 -12.64 -5.06
N ALA A 15 14.50 -11.90 -4.29
CA ALA A 15 14.47 -12.08 -2.83
C ALA A 15 13.56 -13.26 -2.42
N GLY A 16 12.77 -13.83 -3.35
CA GLY A 16 12.01 -15.06 -3.16
C GLY A 16 12.87 -16.34 -3.27
N PHE A 17 12.20 -17.50 -3.23
CA PHE A 17 12.84 -18.82 -3.18
C PHE A 17 13.68 -19.13 -4.44
N ILE A 18 13.05 -19.55 -5.55
CA ILE A 18 13.76 -20.08 -6.74
C ILE A 18 14.72 -19.06 -7.34
N ALA A 19 14.25 -17.82 -7.49
CA ALA A 19 15.00 -16.76 -8.15
C ALA A 19 16.27 -16.35 -7.39
N SER A 20 16.30 -16.50 -6.05
CA SER A 20 17.52 -16.25 -5.28
C SER A 20 18.63 -17.25 -5.58
N HIS A 21 18.28 -18.54 -5.76
CA HIS A 21 19.24 -19.57 -6.17
C HIS A 21 19.79 -19.29 -7.58
N VAL A 22 18.91 -18.92 -8.51
CA VAL A 22 19.31 -18.52 -9.87
C VAL A 22 20.23 -17.30 -9.84
N ALA A 23 19.86 -16.24 -9.12
CA ALA A 23 20.67 -15.03 -9.02
C ALA A 23 22.04 -15.32 -8.40
N ASN A 24 22.09 -15.99 -7.25
CA ASN A 24 23.35 -16.33 -6.58
C ASN A 24 24.27 -17.20 -7.44
N ARG A 25 23.68 -18.14 -8.19
CA ARG A 25 24.42 -18.99 -9.12
C ARG A 25 25.02 -18.18 -10.26
N LEU A 26 24.24 -17.32 -10.91
CA LEU A 26 24.71 -16.49 -12.02
C LEU A 26 25.77 -15.48 -11.58
N ILE A 27 25.56 -14.81 -10.45
CA ILE A 27 26.51 -13.84 -9.89
C ILE A 27 27.87 -14.49 -9.62
N ARG A 28 27.88 -15.68 -9.01
CA ARG A 28 29.10 -16.41 -8.66
C ARG A 28 29.83 -16.96 -9.88
N LYS A 29 29.09 -17.51 -10.85
CA LYS A 29 29.68 -18.23 -11.98
C LYS A 29 30.10 -17.31 -13.13
N TYR A 30 29.45 -16.16 -13.26
CA TYR A 30 29.65 -15.21 -14.36
C TYR A 30 29.96 -13.81 -13.82
N PRO A 31 31.20 -13.54 -13.38
CA PRO A 31 31.58 -12.25 -12.81
C PRO A 31 31.45 -11.09 -13.82
N ASP A 32 31.50 -11.38 -15.12
CA ASP A 32 31.35 -10.39 -16.19
C ASP A 32 29.89 -10.02 -16.47
N TYR A 33 28.91 -10.74 -15.91
CA TYR A 33 27.49 -10.41 -16.04
C TYR A 33 27.08 -9.47 -14.93
N LYS A 34 26.44 -8.36 -15.29
CA LYS A 34 25.80 -7.47 -14.35
C LYS A 34 24.40 -8.01 -14.04
N ILE A 35 24.15 -8.33 -12.77
CA ILE A 35 22.87 -8.84 -12.29
C ILE A 35 22.16 -7.76 -11.47
N VAL A 36 21.03 -7.30 -11.99
CA VAL A 36 20.12 -6.36 -11.32
C VAL A 36 18.92 -7.14 -10.83
N VAL A 37 18.65 -7.08 -9.53
CA VAL A 37 17.45 -7.69 -8.93
C VAL A 37 16.40 -6.62 -8.70
N LEU A 38 15.16 -6.89 -9.13
CA LEU A 38 13.98 -6.07 -8.82
C LEU A 38 13.00 -6.88 -7.98
N ASP A 39 12.73 -6.45 -6.75
CA ASP A 39 11.84 -7.16 -5.83
C ASP A 39 11.09 -6.18 -4.92
N LYS A 40 9.79 -6.41 -4.69
CA LYS A 40 8.98 -5.55 -3.82
C LYS A 40 9.13 -5.87 -2.33
N LEU A 41 9.79 -6.99 -2.01
CA LEU A 41 9.95 -7.56 -0.66
C LEU A 41 8.60 -7.90 -0.02
N ASP A 42 7.85 -8.79 -0.68
CA ASP A 42 6.58 -9.32 -0.16
C ASP A 42 6.79 -10.32 0.99
N TYR A 43 5.72 -10.83 1.60
CA TYR A 43 5.77 -11.72 2.78
C TYR A 43 6.66 -12.95 2.60
N CYS A 44 6.74 -13.51 1.39
CA CYS A 44 7.54 -14.69 1.06
C CYS A 44 8.96 -14.35 0.55
N SER A 45 9.37 -13.09 0.69
CA SER A 45 10.66 -12.56 0.22
C SER A 45 11.58 -12.20 1.38
N ASN A 46 12.87 -12.48 1.24
CA ASN A 46 13.84 -12.17 2.28
C ASN A 46 15.21 -11.83 1.67
N LEU A 47 15.72 -10.64 1.99
CA LEU A 47 17.05 -10.21 1.53
C LEU A 47 18.18 -11.13 2.00
N LYS A 48 17.96 -11.89 3.09
CA LYS A 48 18.92 -12.91 3.55
C LYS A 48 19.25 -13.93 2.45
N ASN A 49 18.29 -14.22 1.57
CA ASN A 49 18.46 -15.16 0.46
C ASN A 49 19.54 -14.72 -0.54
N LEU A 50 19.86 -13.42 -0.60
CA LEU A 50 20.85 -12.83 -1.49
C LEU A 50 22.18 -12.49 -0.79
N LEU A 51 22.32 -12.81 0.51
CA LEU A 51 23.56 -12.58 1.27
C LEU A 51 24.82 -13.17 0.61
N PRO A 52 24.78 -14.40 0.02
CA PRO A 52 25.96 -14.97 -0.63
C PRO A 52 26.55 -14.09 -1.75
N SER A 53 25.74 -13.19 -2.31
CA SER A 53 26.12 -12.35 -3.44
C SER A 53 26.15 -10.85 -3.11
N ARG A 54 25.79 -10.45 -1.88
CA ARG A 54 25.59 -9.05 -1.49
C ARG A 54 26.80 -8.15 -1.73
N SER A 55 28.00 -8.67 -1.55
CA SER A 55 29.26 -7.94 -1.72
C SER A 55 29.85 -8.05 -3.13
N SER A 56 29.18 -8.74 -4.05
CA SER A 56 29.71 -8.94 -5.40
C SER A 56 29.59 -7.65 -6.21
N PRO A 57 30.65 -7.21 -6.92
CA PRO A 57 30.67 -5.93 -7.64
C PRO A 57 29.70 -5.91 -8.83
N ASN A 58 29.31 -7.08 -9.32
CA ASN A 58 28.39 -7.27 -10.43
C ASN A 58 26.93 -7.46 -9.99
N PHE A 59 26.61 -7.21 -8.71
CA PHE A 59 25.25 -7.34 -8.16
C PHE A 59 24.66 -5.98 -7.75
N LYS A 60 23.41 -5.74 -8.14
CA LYS A 60 22.62 -4.59 -7.68
C LYS A 60 21.22 -5.03 -7.26
N PHE A 61 20.79 -4.60 -6.08
CA PHE A 61 19.42 -4.79 -5.61
C PHE A 61 18.60 -3.50 -5.74
N VAL A 62 17.39 -3.61 -6.27
CA VAL A 62 16.41 -2.53 -6.38
C VAL A 62 15.10 -2.98 -5.74
N LYS A 63 14.69 -2.26 -4.69
CA LYS A 63 13.37 -2.48 -4.09
C LYS A 63 12.31 -1.78 -4.95
N GLY A 64 11.34 -2.52 -5.44
CA GLY A 64 10.23 -1.94 -6.21
C GLY A 64 9.28 -2.97 -6.79
N ASP A 65 8.15 -2.49 -7.31
CA ASP A 65 7.10 -3.32 -7.89
C ASP A 65 7.19 -3.33 -9.42
N ILE A 66 7.06 -4.51 -10.03
CA ILE A 66 7.00 -4.68 -11.48
C ILE A 66 5.78 -4.02 -12.12
N GLY A 67 4.73 -3.72 -11.34
CA GLY A 67 3.58 -2.94 -11.79
C GLY A 67 3.88 -1.45 -11.99
N SER A 68 5.06 -0.96 -11.59
CA SER A 68 5.49 0.43 -11.84
C SER A 68 6.17 0.55 -13.21
N ALA A 69 5.41 1.01 -14.21
CA ALA A 69 5.93 1.20 -15.56
C ALA A 69 7.13 2.15 -15.61
N ASP A 70 7.09 3.25 -14.86
CA ASP A 70 8.19 4.23 -14.81
C ASP A 70 9.48 3.61 -14.26
N LEU A 71 9.38 2.85 -13.16
CA LEU A 71 10.53 2.17 -12.57
C LEU A 71 11.11 1.13 -13.52
N VAL A 72 10.25 0.30 -14.13
CA VAL A 72 10.71 -0.73 -15.07
C VAL A 72 11.42 -0.08 -16.26
N ASN A 73 10.81 0.91 -16.91
CA ASN A 73 11.43 1.63 -18.03
C ASN A 73 12.75 2.28 -17.62
N PHE A 74 12.78 2.94 -16.46
CA PHE A 74 14.00 3.53 -15.91
C PHE A 74 15.11 2.50 -15.74
N LEU A 75 14.82 1.33 -15.14
CA LEU A 75 15.82 0.28 -14.93
C LEU A 75 16.32 -0.32 -16.24
N LEU A 76 15.43 -0.59 -17.20
CA LEU A 76 15.85 -1.13 -18.50
C LEU A 76 16.85 -0.20 -19.18
N ILE A 77 16.58 1.10 -19.19
CA ILE A 77 17.44 2.11 -19.83
C ILE A 77 18.73 2.32 -19.03
N THR A 78 18.62 2.68 -17.75
CA THR A 78 19.77 3.11 -16.94
C THR A 78 20.76 1.99 -16.64
N GLU A 79 20.27 0.76 -16.49
CA GLU A 79 21.14 -0.40 -16.27
C GLU A 79 21.53 -1.08 -17.58
N SER A 80 21.06 -0.58 -18.73
CA SER A 80 21.29 -1.13 -20.07
C SER A 80 20.94 -2.62 -20.16
N ILE A 81 19.80 -3.01 -19.58
CA ILE A 81 19.36 -4.41 -19.49
C ILE A 81 19.15 -5.00 -20.88
N ASP A 82 19.80 -6.13 -21.18
CA ASP A 82 19.59 -6.88 -22.43
C ASP A 82 18.80 -8.17 -22.23
N THR A 83 18.72 -8.65 -20.98
CA THR A 83 18.09 -9.93 -20.64
C THR A 83 17.20 -9.77 -19.43
N ILE A 84 16.00 -10.33 -19.48
CA ILE A 84 15.09 -10.40 -18.32
C ILE A 84 14.82 -11.85 -17.98
N MET A 85 14.92 -12.19 -16.69
CA MET A 85 14.42 -13.45 -16.13
C MET A 85 13.32 -13.12 -15.11
N HIS A 86 12.07 -13.35 -15.50
CA HIS A 86 10.90 -12.88 -14.79
C HIS A 86 10.30 -13.97 -13.88
N PHE A 87 10.63 -13.93 -12.58
CA PHE A 87 10.12 -14.87 -11.57
C PHE A 87 9.06 -14.27 -10.64
N ALA A 88 9.00 -12.94 -10.53
CA ALA A 88 8.07 -12.27 -9.61
C ALA A 88 6.60 -12.64 -9.88
N ALA A 89 5.93 -13.20 -8.87
CA ALA A 89 4.53 -13.62 -8.94
C ALA A 89 3.95 -13.81 -7.52
N GLN A 90 2.62 -13.76 -7.40
CA GLN A 90 1.90 -14.37 -6.27
C GLN A 90 1.66 -15.85 -6.58
N THR A 91 1.94 -16.75 -5.63
CA THR A 91 2.01 -18.20 -5.90
C THR A 91 1.30 -19.12 -4.89
N HIS A 92 0.63 -18.59 -3.86
CA HIS A 92 -0.04 -19.44 -2.86
C HIS A 92 -1.47 -19.78 -3.29
N VAL A 93 -1.70 -21.02 -3.72
CA VAL A 93 -2.98 -21.48 -4.28
C VAL A 93 -4.17 -21.19 -3.34
N ASP A 94 -4.10 -21.54 -2.06
CA ASP A 94 -5.23 -21.29 -1.13
C ASP A 94 -5.54 -19.79 -0.98
N ASN A 95 -4.51 -18.93 -1.05
CA ASN A 95 -4.71 -17.47 -0.94
C ASN A 95 -5.36 -16.91 -2.22
N SER A 96 -5.18 -17.59 -3.36
CA SER A 96 -5.74 -17.14 -4.64
C SER A 96 -7.27 -17.22 -4.68
N PHE A 97 -7.89 -18.11 -3.90
CA PHE A 97 -9.34 -18.18 -3.78
C PHE A 97 -9.92 -17.02 -2.96
N GLY A 98 -9.18 -16.55 -1.94
CA GLY A 98 -9.62 -15.43 -1.09
C GLY A 98 -9.28 -14.04 -1.65
N ASN A 99 -8.28 -13.93 -2.54
CA ASN A 99 -7.80 -12.65 -3.08
C ASN A 99 -7.28 -12.77 -4.52
N SER A 100 -8.12 -13.26 -5.44
CA SER A 100 -7.73 -13.49 -6.84
C SER A 100 -7.32 -12.21 -7.59
N PHE A 101 -7.83 -11.04 -7.20
CA PHE A 101 -7.48 -9.77 -7.83
C PHE A 101 -5.99 -9.40 -7.65
N GLU A 102 -5.39 -9.65 -6.49
CA GLU A 102 -3.96 -9.41 -6.29
C GLU A 102 -3.09 -10.35 -7.14
N PHE A 103 -3.56 -11.58 -7.41
CA PHE A 103 -2.89 -12.49 -8.34
C PHE A 103 -2.96 -11.96 -9.77
N THR A 104 -4.13 -11.47 -10.21
CA THR A 104 -4.27 -10.80 -11.52
C THR A 104 -3.35 -9.60 -11.66
N LYS A 105 -3.32 -8.73 -10.63
CA LYS A 105 -2.49 -7.53 -10.62
C LYS A 105 -1.00 -7.86 -10.69
N ASN A 106 -0.52 -8.81 -9.88
CA ASN A 106 0.90 -9.13 -9.84
C ASN A 106 1.32 -9.98 -11.04
N ASN A 107 0.56 -11.03 -11.37
CA ASN A 107 0.96 -12.02 -12.35
C ASN A 107 0.65 -11.57 -13.78
N ILE A 108 -0.55 -11.03 -14.06
CA ILE A 108 -0.94 -10.60 -15.41
C ILE A 108 -0.46 -9.18 -15.66
N TYR A 109 -0.95 -8.21 -14.87
CA TYR A 109 -0.63 -6.79 -15.11
C TYR A 109 0.87 -6.51 -14.94
N GLY A 110 1.52 -7.05 -13.90
CA GLY A 110 2.98 -6.94 -13.73
C GLY A 110 3.78 -7.50 -14.91
N THR A 111 3.38 -8.67 -15.45
CA THR A 111 3.99 -9.23 -16.67
C THR A 111 3.76 -8.30 -17.87
N HIS A 112 2.55 -7.76 -18.00
CA HIS A 112 2.18 -6.87 -19.10
C HIS A 112 3.01 -5.58 -19.10
N VAL A 113 3.22 -4.97 -17.94
CA VAL A 113 4.09 -3.79 -17.78
C VAL A 113 5.52 -4.10 -18.25
N LEU A 114 6.08 -5.25 -17.86
CA LEU A 114 7.41 -5.67 -18.34
C LEU A 114 7.44 -5.82 -19.86
N LEU A 115 6.43 -6.46 -20.46
CA LEU A 115 6.35 -6.67 -21.91
C LEU A 115 6.24 -5.35 -22.69
N GLU A 116 5.41 -4.40 -22.22
CA GLU A 116 5.31 -3.07 -22.82
C GLU A 116 6.64 -2.30 -22.69
N ALA A 117 7.31 -2.35 -21.54
CA ALA A 117 8.63 -1.73 -21.38
C ALA A 117 9.69 -2.36 -22.31
N CYS A 118 9.67 -3.67 -22.50
CA CYS A 118 10.54 -4.36 -23.46
C CYS A 118 10.29 -3.87 -24.90
N LYS A 119 9.02 -3.75 -25.29
CA LYS A 119 8.60 -3.26 -26.60
C LYS A 119 9.04 -1.81 -26.84
N VAL A 120 8.86 -0.95 -25.83
CA VAL A 120 9.22 0.49 -25.93
C VAL A 120 10.74 0.66 -26.03
N THR A 121 11.51 -0.07 -25.24
CA THR A 121 12.98 0.07 -25.21
C THR A 121 13.68 -0.61 -26.37
N GLY A 122 13.13 -1.72 -26.89
CA GLY A 122 13.65 -2.42 -28.08
C GLY A 122 15.05 -3.03 -27.93
N GLN A 123 15.65 -2.98 -26.73
CA GLN A 123 17.03 -3.44 -26.47
C GLN A 123 17.11 -4.87 -25.92
N ILE A 124 15.98 -5.46 -25.54
CA ILE A 124 15.92 -6.79 -24.93
C ILE A 124 16.17 -7.85 -25.99
N ARG A 125 17.16 -8.70 -25.72
CA ARG A 125 17.61 -9.81 -26.59
C ARG A 125 17.12 -11.16 -26.09
N ARG A 126 16.67 -11.24 -24.83
CA ARG A 126 16.08 -12.46 -24.25
C ARG A 126 15.15 -12.14 -23.08
N PHE A 127 13.93 -12.63 -23.13
CA PHE A 127 12.94 -12.50 -22.05
C PHE A 127 12.49 -13.89 -21.61
N ILE A 128 12.92 -14.35 -20.43
CA ILE A 128 12.56 -15.65 -19.88
C ILE A 128 11.39 -15.46 -18.91
N HIS A 129 10.20 -15.93 -19.28
CA HIS A 129 9.02 -15.94 -18.44
C HIS A 129 8.93 -17.24 -17.65
N VAL A 130 8.91 -17.13 -16.32
CA VAL A 130 8.81 -18.29 -15.45
C VAL A 130 7.36 -18.55 -15.08
N SER A 131 6.86 -19.72 -15.48
CA SER A 131 5.51 -20.23 -15.20
C SER A 131 5.56 -21.57 -14.47
N THR A 132 4.44 -22.27 -14.41
CA THR A 132 4.21 -23.46 -13.58
C THR A 132 3.58 -24.57 -14.41
N ASP A 133 3.70 -25.82 -13.99
CA ASP A 133 2.97 -26.96 -14.55
C ASP A 133 1.45 -26.90 -14.33
N GLU A 134 0.98 -26.29 -13.25
CA GLU A 134 -0.45 -26.12 -12.95
C GLU A 134 -1.26 -25.42 -14.06
N VAL A 135 -0.61 -24.77 -15.02
CA VAL A 135 -1.28 -24.18 -16.19
C VAL A 135 -1.86 -25.25 -17.13
N TYR A 136 -1.32 -26.47 -17.13
CA TYR A 136 -1.84 -27.59 -17.90
C TYR A 136 -3.10 -28.19 -17.25
N GLY A 137 -3.35 -27.91 -15.97
CA GLY A 137 -4.41 -28.55 -15.19
C GLY A 137 -4.10 -29.99 -14.81
N GLU A 138 -5.12 -30.67 -14.30
CA GLU A 138 -5.06 -32.06 -13.87
C GLU A 138 -4.68 -33.00 -15.03
N THR A 139 -3.82 -33.97 -14.74
CA THR A 139 -3.47 -35.05 -15.67
C THR A 139 -4.14 -36.35 -15.22
N ASP A 140 -4.70 -37.11 -16.17
CA ASP A 140 -5.32 -38.41 -15.88
C ASP A 140 -4.35 -39.36 -15.14
N GLU A 141 -4.87 -40.12 -14.18
CA GLU A 141 -4.07 -41.07 -13.38
C GLU A 141 -3.41 -42.15 -14.26
N ASP A 142 -4.09 -42.57 -15.34
CA ASP A 142 -3.60 -43.58 -16.28
C ASP A 142 -2.68 -43.01 -17.38
N ALA A 143 -2.38 -41.70 -17.36
CA ALA A 143 -1.54 -41.09 -18.38
C ALA A 143 -0.11 -41.65 -18.33
N VAL A 144 0.32 -42.22 -19.45
CA VAL A 144 1.67 -42.78 -19.64
C VAL A 144 2.68 -41.72 -20.10
N VAL A 145 2.20 -40.66 -20.75
CA VAL A 145 3.00 -39.54 -21.26
C VAL A 145 2.56 -38.27 -20.56
N GLY A 146 3.53 -37.53 -20.01
CA GLY A 146 3.27 -36.25 -19.36
C GLY A 146 2.94 -35.16 -20.37
N ASN A 147 2.41 -34.05 -19.87
CA ASN A 147 2.13 -32.88 -20.68
C ASN A 147 3.41 -32.33 -21.30
N HIS A 148 3.48 -32.33 -22.63
CA HIS A 148 4.56 -31.70 -23.39
C HIS A 148 4.23 -30.22 -23.64
N GLU A 149 5.19 -29.44 -24.13
CA GLU A 149 5.04 -27.99 -24.17
C GLU A 149 3.93 -27.43 -25.08
N ALA A 150 3.43 -28.26 -26.00
CA ALA A 150 2.33 -27.94 -26.89
C ALA A 150 0.97 -28.44 -26.38
N SER A 151 0.91 -29.08 -25.21
CA SER A 151 -0.34 -29.40 -24.52
C SER A 151 -1.17 -28.14 -24.27
N GLN A 152 -2.49 -28.31 -24.27
CA GLN A 152 -3.44 -27.24 -23.98
C GLN A 152 -3.29 -26.77 -22.52
N LEU A 153 -3.50 -25.46 -22.30
CA LEU A 153 -3.56 -24.90 -20.94
C LEU A 153 -4.99 -24.99 -20.42
N LEU A 154 -5.17 -25.69 -19.30
CA LEU A 154 -6.46 -25.94 -18.64
C LEU A 154 -6.37 -25.62 -17.14
N PRO A 155 -6.04 -24.37 -16.75
CA PRO A 155 -5.86 -24.02 -15.35
C PRO A 155 -7.16 -24.20 -14.53
N THR A 156 -7.04 -24.83 -13.37
CA THR A 156 -8.15 -25.23 -12.49
C THR A 156 -8.36 -24.30 -11.28
N ASN A 157 -7.44 -23.37 -11.02
CA ASN A 157 -7.49 -22.47 -9.87
C ASN A 157 -7.10 -21.02 -10.23
N PRO A 158 -7.44 -20.00 -9.40
CA PRO A 158 -7.15 -18.61 -9.76
C PRO A 158 -5.66 -18.30 -9.92
N TYR A 159 -4.78 -18.95 -9.16
CA TYR A 159 -3.34 -18.81 -9.34
C TYR A 159 -2.89 -19.32 -10.73
N SER A 160 -3.20 -20.57 -11.07
CA SER A 160 -2.81 -21.15 -12.35
C SER A 160 -3.45 -20.41 -13.53
N ALA A 161 -4.68 -19.92 -13.37
CA ALA A 161 -5.37 -19.11 -14.38
C ALA A 161 -4.62 -17.78 -14.65
N THR A 162 -4.15 -17.10 -13.61
CA THR A 162 -3.38 -15.86 -13.79
C THR A 162 -1.99 -16.10 -14.39
N LYS A 163 -1.35 -17.24 -14.09
CA LYS A 163 -0.10 -17.65 -14.75
C LYS A 163 -0.32 -17.98 -16.23
N ALA A 164 -1.36 -18.74 -16.57
CA ALA A 164 -1.73 -19.02 -17.95
C ALA A 164 -2.10 -17.73 -18.72
N GLY A 165 -2.83 -16.80 -18.09
CA GLY A 165 -3.14 -15.50 -18.67
C GLY A 165 -1.89 -14.66 -18.97
N ALA A 166 -0.90 -14.67 -18.07
CA ALA A 166 0.38 -14.02 -18.32
C ALA A 166 1.14 -14.67 -19.49
N GLU A 167 1.13 -15.99 -19.61
CA GLU A 167 1.73 -16.70 -20.75
C GLU A 167 1.08 -16.31 -22.09
N MET A 168 -0.24 -16.14 -22.13
CA MET A 168 -0.93 -15.68 -23.34
C MET A 168 -0.44 -14.31 -23.79
N LEU A 169 -0.21 -13.38 -22.86
CA LEU A 169 0.39 -12.08 -23.17
C LEU A 169 1.83 -12.23 -23.68
N VAL A 170 2.67 -13.02 -23.01
CA VAL A 170 4.07 -13.26 -23.43
C VAL A 170 4.11 -13.83 -24.85
N MET A 171 3.28 -14.83 -25.15
CA MET A 171 3.15 -15.42 -26.47
C MET A 171 2.68 -14.39 -27.51
N ALA A 172 1.64 -13.62 -27.21
CA ALA A 172 1.10 -12.62 -28.12
C ALA A 172 2.15 -11.52 -28.42
N TYR A 173 2.92 -11.10 -27.42
CA TYR A 173 3.95 -10.08 -27.61
C TYR A 173 5.15 -10.59 -28.39
N GLY A 174 5.54 -11.86 -28.20
CA GLY A 174 6.54 -12.51 -29.03
C GLY A 174 6.13 -12.55 -30.51
N ARG A 175 4.86 -12.87 -30.79
CA ARG A 175 4.33 -12.94 -32.17
C ARG A 175 4.10 -11.57 -32.81
N SER A 176 3.47 -10.65 -32.09
CA SER A 176 3.03 -9.36 -32.63
C SER A 176 4.13 -8.32 -32.70
N TYR A 177 5.11 -8.38 -31.79
CA TYR A 177 6.17 -7.38 -31.68
C TYR A 177 7.58 -7.95 -31.83
N GLY A 178 7.72 -9.25 -32.09
CA GLY A 178 9.01 -9.90 -32.26
C GLY A 178 9.86 -9.95 -30.98
N LEU A 179 9.25 -9.83 -29.79
CA LEU A 179 10.00 -9.89 -28.53
C LEU A 179 10.66 -11.28 -28.38
N PRO A 180 11.94 -11.35 -27.95
CA PRO A 180 12.68 -12.60 -27.88
C PRO A 180 12.34 -13.42 -26.63
N VAL A 181 11.11 -13.91 -26.56
CA VAL A 181 10.54 -14.56 -25.38
C VAL A 181 10.88 -16.06 -25.32
N ILE A 182 11.08 -16.57 -24.12
CA ILE A 182 11.20 -17.99 -23.79
C ILE A 182 10.31 -18.22 -22.57
N THR A 183 9.47 -19.25 -22.57
CA THR A 183 8.64 -19.58 -21.40
C THR A 183 9.16 -20.86 -20.75
N THR A 184 9.17 -20.92 -19.44
CA THR A 184 9.49 -22.15 -18.70
C THR A 184 8.31 -22.56 -17.83
N ARG A 185 8.01 -23.86 -17.74
CA ARG A 185 6.97 -24.39 -16.85
C ARG A 185 7.59 -25.44 -15.95
N GLY A 186 7.61 -25.20 -14.64
CA GLY A 186 8.31 -26.07 -13.69
C GLY A 186 7.36 -26.90 -12.82
N ASN A 187 7.83 -28.08 -12.38
CA ASN A 187 7.21 -28.83 -11.28
C ASN A 187 7.43 -28.16 -9.91
N ASN A 188 6.92 -28.78 -8.84
CA ASN A 188 7.15 -28.34 -7.47
C ASN A 188 8.66 -28.31 -7.14
N VAL A 189 9.16 -27.15 -6.76
CA VAL A 189 10.55 -26.98 -6.33
C VAL A 189 10.64 -27.03 -4.82
N TYR A 190 11.71 -27.62 -4.28
CA TYR A 190 11.99 -27.68 -2.85
C TYR A 190 13.47 -27.46 -2.54
N GLY A 191 13.77 -26.95 -1.34
CA GLY A 191 15.14 -26.64 -0.96
C GLY A 191 15.26 -25.57 0.13
N PRO A 192 16.50 -25.18 0.45
CA PRO A 192 16.82 -23.99 1.25
C PRO A 192 16.04 -22.74 0.79
N ASN A 193 15.80 -21.77 1.69
CA ASN A 193 15.11 -20.52 1.35
C ASN A 193 13.66 -20.66 0.82
N GLN A 194 13.00 -21.81 0.96
CA GLN A 194 11.57 -21.91 0.65
C GLN A 194 10.73 -21.35 1.80
N PHE A 195 9.64 -20.63 1.50
CA PHE A 195 8.82 -20.04 2.57
C PHE A 195 8.04 -21.15 3.34
N PRO A 196 7.96 -21.10 4.69
CA PRO A 196 7.38 -22.15 5.56
C PRO A 196 5.93 -22.57 5.35
N GLU A 197 5.17 -21.90 4.49
CA GLU A 197 3.79 -22.32 4.15
C GLU A 197 3.74 -23.53 3.22
N LYS A 198 4.82 -23.76 2.46
CA LYS A 198 4.92 -24.85 1.48
C LYS A 198 5.15 -26.19 2.19
N LEU A 199 4.72 -27.28 1.57
CA LEU A 199 4.62 -28.62 2.16
C LEU A 199 5.88 -29.06 2.93
N ILE A 200 7.02 -29.12 2.24
CA ILE A 200 8.28 -29.66 2.80
C ILE A 200 8.81 -28.78 3.94
N PRO A 201 8.96 -27.44 3.79
CA PRO A 201 9.33 -26.55 4.88
C PRO A 201 8.39 -26.62 6.09
N LYS A 202 7.06 -26.66 5.85
CA LYS A 202 6.04 -26.78 6.89
C LYS A 202 6.27 -28.04 7.71
N PHE A 203 6.46 -29.17 7.02
CA PHE A 203 6.67 -30.46 7.68
C PHE A 203 7.97 -30.49 8.48
N ILE A 204 9.07 -29.97 7.94
CA ILE A 204 10.34 -29.87 8.67
C ILE A 204 10.15 -29.08 9.96
N LEU A 205 9.54 -27.89 9.86
CA LEU A 205 9.38 -27.00 11.00
C LEU A 205 8.35 -27.50 12.03
N LEU A 206 7.34 -28.26 11.62
CA LEU A 206 6.41 -28.92 12.55
C LEU A 206 7.07 -30.12 13.24
N ALA A 207 7.79 -30.95 12.49
CA ALA A 207 8.55 -32.07 13.02
C ALA A 207 9.61 -31.62 14.04
N MET A 208 10.36 -30.55 13.74
CA MET A 208 11.29 -29.92 14.68
C MET A 208 10.64 -29.47 16.00
N ARG A 209 9.33 -29.18 15.98
CA ARG A 209 8.55 -28.77 17.16
C ARG A 209 7.76 -29.94 17.79
N GLY A 210 7.95 -31.17 17.32
CA GLY A 210 7.16 -32.33 17.75
C GLY A 210 5.66 -32.19 17.47
N LYS A 211 5.28 -31.36 16.49
CA LYS A 211 3.88 -31.13 16.13
C LYS A 211 3.44 -32.05 14.99
N PRO A 212 2.14 -32.37 14.90
CA PRO A 212 1.63 -33.21 13.82
C PRO A 212 1.79 -32.56 12.44
N LEU A 213 1.97 -33.40 11.41
CA LEU A 213 2.11 -33.01 10.01
C LEU A 213 0.73 -33.01 9.32
N PRO A 214 0.16 -31.84 8.96
CA PRO A 214 -1.16 -31.76 8.35
C PRO A 214 -1.13 -32.16 6.87
N ILE A 215 -2.00 -33.07 6.46
CA ILE A 215 -2.20 -33.48 5.07
C ILE A 215 -3.62 -33.11 4.64
N HIS A 216 -3.75 -32.39 3.53
CA HIS A 216 -5.06 -32.06 2.95
C HIS A 216 -5.69 -33.28 2.28
N GLY A 217 -6.96 -33.53 2.57
CA GLY A 217 -7.65 -34.71 2.05
C GLY A 217 -7.06 -36.00 2.62
N ASP A 218 -6.80 -36.99 1.76
CA ASP A 218 -6.21 -38.28 2.11
C ASP A 218 -4.70 -38.37 1.76
N GLY A 219 -4.13 -37.31 1.18
CA GLY A 219 -2.73 -37.27 0.76
C GLY A 219 -2.39 -38.12 -0.47
N SER A 220 -3.39 -38.61 -1.20
CA SER A 220 -3.20 -39.38 -2.44
C SER A 220 -2.67 -38.56 -3.60
N ASN A 221 -2.80 -37.23 -3.55
CA ASN A 221 -2.31 -36.32 -4.60
C ASN A 221 -0.85 -36.59 -4.95
N VAL A 222 -0.59 -36.73 -6.24
CA VAL A 222 0.70 -37.05 -6.85
C VAL A 222 1.35 -35.78 -7.39
N ARG A 223 2.61 -35.55 -7.02
CA ARG A 223 3.41 -34.41 -7.49
C ARG A 223 4.83 -34.86 -7.82
N SER A 224 5.49 -34.10 -8.69
CA SER A 224 6.92 -34.25 -8.97
C SER A 224 7.70 -33.16 -8.23
N TYR A 225 8.81 -33.54 -7.59
CA TYR A 225 9.61 -32.64 -6.76
C TYR A 225 11.02 -32.49 -7.32
N LEU A 226 11.46 -31.25 -7.54
CA LEU A 226 12.80 -30.92 -8.02
C LEU A 226 13.58 -30.11 -6.99
N TYR A 227 14.85 -30.45 -6.80
CA TYR A 227 15.74 -29.72 -5.90
C TYR A 227 16.12 -28.35 -6.49
N CYS A 228 16.11 -27.31 -5.66
CA CYS A 228 16.25 -25.92 -6.11
C CYS A 228 17.54 -25.60 -6.88
N GLU A 229 18.65 -26.24 -6.55
CA GLU A 229 19.92 -26.02 -7.27
C GLU A 229 19.92 -26.65 -8.67
N ASP A 230 19.26 -27.80 -8.84
CA ASP A 230 19.09 -28.43 -10.16
C ASP A 230 18.17 -27.57 -11.04
N VAL A 231 17.14 -26.97 -10.45
CA VAL A 231 16.27 -25.99 -11.12
C VAL A 231 17.04 -24.71 -11.47
N ALA A 232 17.91 -24.21 -10.58
CA ALA A 232 18.75 -23.07 -10.88
C ALA A 232 19.73 -23.35 -12.04
N GLU A 233 20.24 -24.58 -12.14
CA GLU A 233 21.00 -25.04 -13.30
C GLU A 233 20.14 -25.15 -14.57
N ALA A 234 18.88 -25.57 -14.49
CA ALA A 234 17.96 -25.57 -15.63
C ALA A 234 17.81 -24.17 -16.23
N PHE A 235 17.57 -23.17 -15.37
CA PHE A 235 17.46 -21.77 -15.80
C PHE A 235 18.76 -21.24 -16.43
N GLU A 236 19.92 -21.66 -15.92
CA GLU A 236 21.21 -21.34 -16.54
C GLU A 236 21.34 -21.96 -17.94
N VAL A 237 20.98 -23.24 -18.11
CA VAL A 237 21.03 -23.91 -19.42
C VAL A 237 20.08 -23.22 -20.40
N ILE A 238 18.85 -22.92 -19.99
CA ILE A 238 17.86 -22.21 -20.82
C ILE A 238 18.33 -20.79 -21.14
N LEU A 239 18.94 -20.09 -20.19
CA LEU A 239 19.51 -18.76 -20.39
C LEU A 239 20.56 -18.74 -21.52
N HIS A 240 21.38 -19.78 -21.67
CA HIS A 240 22.44 -19.79 -22.68
C HIS A 240 22.04 -20.52 -23.97
N ARG A 241 21.25 -21.59 -23.88
CA ARG A 241 20.98 -22.52 -24.98
C ARG A 241 19.53 -22.57 -25.41
N GLY A 242 18.62 -21.96 -24.65
CA GLY A 242 17.21 -21.87 -25.00
C GLY A 242 17.01 -21.11 -26.31
N GLU A 243 16.09 -21.62 -27.12
CA GLU A 243 15.66 -21.04 -28.38
C GLU A 243 14.54 -20.03 -28.14
N VAL A 244 14.63 -18.87 -28.78
CA VAL A 244 13.59 -17.83 -28.71
C VAL A 244 12.30 -18.34 -29.37
N GLY A 245 11.16 -18.02 -28.77
CA GLY A 245 9.83 -18.46 -29.17
C GLY A 245 9.42 -19.82 -28.61
N HIS A 246 10.33 -20.50 -27.88
CA HIS A 246 10.08 -21.84 -27.37
C HIS A 246 9.67 -21.82 -25.90
N VAL A 247 8.88 -22.83 -25.54
CA VAL A 247 8.58 -23.20 -24.16
C VAL A 247 9.49 -24.38 -23.76
N TYR A 248 9.89 -24.45 -22.49
CA TYR A 248 10.63 -25.57 -21.91
C TYR A 248 10.01 -26.01 -20.58
N ASN A 249 9.65 -27.27 -20.48
CA ASN A 249 9.26 -27.89 -19.21
C ASN A 249 10.51 -28.20 -18.36
N ILE A 250 10.47 -27.82 -17.08
CA ILE A 250 11.50 -28.14 -16.06
C ILE A 250 10.86 -29.14 -15.09
N GLY A 251 11.02 -30.42 -15.38
CA GLY A 251 10.32 -31.48 -14.64
C GLY A 251 11.18 -32.70 -14.32
N THR A 252 10.55 -33.69 -13.70
CA THR A 252 11.08 -35.04 -13.52
C THR A 252 9.96 -36.05 -13.69
N LYS A 253 10.31 -37.29 -14.05
CA LYS A 253 9.36 -38.42 -14.09
C LYS A 253 9.19 -39.10 -12.74
N LYS A 254 9.90 -38.62 -11.71
CA LYS A 254 9.86 -39.17 -10.36
C LYS A 254 8.72 -38.54 -9.57
N GLU A 255 7.58 -39.20 -9.62
CA GLU A 255 6.38 -38.79 -8.90
C GLU A 255 6.37 -39.31 -7.45
N ARG A 256 5.77 -38.54 -6.55
CA ARG A 256 5.56 -38.91 -5.15
C ARG A 256 4.20 -38.44 -4.68
N ARG A 257 3.52 -39.25 -3.87
CA ARG A 257 2.30 -38.82 -3.19
C ARG A 257 2.64 -37.94 -2.00
N VAL A 258 1.75 -37.01 -1.66
CA VAL A 258 1.91 -36.14 -0.47
C VAL A 258 2.08 -36.97 0.80
N ILE A 259 1.37 -38.10 0.94
CA ILE A 259 1.53 -39.01 2.08
C ILE A 259 2.92 -39.64 2.17
N ASP A 260 3.55 -39.96 1.03
CA ASP A 260 4.88 -40.57 1.01
C ASP A 260 5.93 -39.53 1.44
N VAL A 261 5.76 -38.25 1.06
CA VAL A 261 6.61 -37.15 1.55
C VAL A 261 6.50 -36.97 3.06
N ALA A 262 5.30 -37.08 3.64
CA ALA A 262 5.11 -37.00 5.08
C ALA A 262 5.79 -38.17 5.81
N LYS A 263 5.66 -39.39 5.28
CA LYS A 263 6.33 -40.59 5.83
C LYS A 263 7.85 -40.49 5.77
N ASP A 264 8.39 -40.00 4.66
CA ASP A 264 9.82 -39.72 4.50
C ASP A 264 10.30 -38.70 5.55
N MET A 265 9.50 -37.66 5.84
CA MET A 265 9.79 -36.70 6.90
C MET A 265 9.78 -37.33 8.29
N CYS A 266 8.76 -38.12 8.61
CA CYS A 266 8.69 -38.84 9.89
C CYS A 266 9.91 -39.75 10.09
N LYS A 267 10.34 -40.47 9.04
CA LYS A 267 11.55 -41.29 9.07
C LYS A 267 12.80 -40.48 9.37
N LEU A 268 12.97 -39.31 8.74
CA LEU A 268 14.11 -38.42 8.98
C LEU A 268 14.16 -37.87 10.42
N PHE A 269 13.01 -37.58 11.01
CA PHE A 269 12.90 -37.08 12.38
C PHE A 269 12.72 -38.19 13.44
N SER A 270 12.79 -39.46 13.05
CA SER A 270 12.51 -40.61 13.94
C SER A 270 11.16 -40.52 14.66
N MET A 271 10.14 -40.02 13.97
CA MET A 271 8.77 -39.89 14.43
C MET A 271 7.92 -41.06 13.92
N ASP A 272 6.91 -41.47 14.70
CA ASP A 272 5.94 -42.47 14.27
C ASP A 272 4.89 -41.84 13.32
N PRO A 273 4.79 -42.30 12.06
CA PRO A 273 3.84 -41.76 11.09
C PRO A 273 2.37 -41.85 11.54
N ASP A 274 1.98 -42.89 12.27
CA ASP A 274 0.58 -43.16 12.62
C ASP A 274 0.03 -42.13 13.63
N THR A 275 0.90 -41.64 14.50
CA THR A 275 0.58 -40.60 15.49
C THR A 275 0.87 -39.19 14.98
N SER A 276 1.87 -39.05 14.12
CA SER A 276 2.38 -37.74 13.67
C SER A 276 1.64 -37.17 12.48
N ILE A 277 1.06 -37.99 11.60
CA ILE A 277 0.33 -37.50 10.43
C ILE A 277 -1.13 -37.22 10.80
N LYS A 278 -1.65 -36.06 10.38
CA LYS A 278 -3.05 -35.67 10.61
C LYS A 278 -3.69 -35.23 9.31
N PHE A 279 -4.77 -35.91 8.94
CA PHE A 279 -5.60 -35.50 7.81
C PHE A 279 -6.46 -34.30 8.20
N VAL A 280 -6.51 -33.31 7.31
CA VAL A 280 -7.30 -32.08 7.45
C VAL A 280 -8.20 -31.93 6.22
N GLU A 281 -9.10 -30.94 6.26
CA GLU A 281 -9.97 -30.62 5.14
C GLU A 281 -9.17 -30.47 3.83
N ASN A 282 -9.73 -30.99 2.74
CA ASN A 282 -9.10 -30.89 1.43
C ASN A 282 -9.18 -29.45 0.92
N ARG A 283 -8.30 -29.09 -0.02
CA ARG A 283 -8.39 -27.80 -0.70
C ARG A 283 -9.47 -27.85 -1.78
N PRO A 284 -10.20 -26.75 -2.02
CA PRO A 284 -11.03 -26.61 -3.20
C PRO A 284 -10.18 -26.80 -4.47
N PHE A 285 -10.64 -27.63 -5.41
CA PHE A 285 -9.98 -27.86 -6.70
C PHE A 285 -8.51 -28.27 -6.58
N ASN A 286 -8.24 -29.25 -5.71
CA ASN A 286 -6.91 -29.83 -5.54
C ASN A 286 -6.67 -30.96 -6.55
N ASP A 287 -6.11 -30.62 -7.71
CA ASP A 287 -5.83 -31.57 -8.80
C ASP A 287 -5.09 -32.82 -8.29
N GLN A 288 -5.48 -34.01 -8.73
CA GLN A 288 -4.89 -35.24 -8.22
C GLN A 288 -3.46 -35.41 -8.66
N ARG A 289 -3.15 -35.15 -9.94
CA ARG A 289 -1.84 -35.41 -10.51
C ARG A 289 -1.42 -34.31 -11.48
N TYR A 290 -0.15 -33.90 -11.38
CA TYR A 290 0.54 -33.10 -12.39
C TYR A 290 1.71 -33.90 -12.94
N PHE A 291 1.69 -34.16 -14.25
CA PHE A 291 2.74 -34.94 -14.92
C PHE A 291 3.25 -34.21 -16.15
N LEU A 292 4.56 -33.93 -16.20
CA LEU A 292 5.22 -33.21 -17.29
C LEU A 292 6.12 -34.14 -18.11
N ASP A 293 6.23 -33.83 -19.40
CA ASP A 293 7.34 -34.30 -20.24
C ASP A 293 8.48 -33.27 -20.24
N ASP A 294 9.69 -33.68 -19.87
CA ASP A 294 10.89 -32.86 -19.72
C ASP A 294 11.96 -33.11 -20.81
N GLN A 295 11.65 -33.93 -21.81
CA GLN A 295 12.63 -34.35 -22.82
C GLN A 295 13.24 -33.20 -23.62
N LYS A 296 12.47 -32.14 -23.89
CA LYS A 296 12.95 -30.99 -24.65
C LYS A 296 14.11 -30.27 -23.94
N LEU A 297 14.02 -30.11 -22.61
CA LEU A 297 15.08 -29.52 -21.81
C LEU A 297 16.28 -30.47 -21.66
N LYS A 298 16.05 -31.78 -21.54
CA LYS A 298 17.13 -32.78 -21.55
C LYS A 298 17.96 -32.72 -22.83
N ASN A 299 17.31 -32.53 -23.97
CA ASN A 299 17.97 -32.38 -25.26
C ASN A 299 18.81 -31.08 -25.36
N LEU A 300 18.56 -30.07 -24.52
CA LEU A 300 19.45 -28.89 -24.38
C LEU A 300 20.71 -29.15 -23.52
N GLY A 301 20.77 -30.32 -22.87
CA GLY A 301 21.89 -30.77 -22.04
C GLY A 301 21.72 -30.54 -20.54
N TRP A 302 20.48 -30.39 -20.05
CA TRP A 302 20.18 -30.39 -18.63
C TRP A 302 19.76 -31.78 -18.15
N SER A 303 20.10 -32.13 -16.91
CA SER A 303 19.62 -33.35 -16.27
C SER A 303 19.56 -33.13 -14.75
N GLU A 304 18.54 -33.69 -14.10
CA GLU A 304 18.45 -33.79 -12.64
C GLU A 304 19.70 -34.50 -12.07
N ARG A 305 20.33 -33.93 -11.05
CA ARG A 305 21.57 -34.46 -10.43
C ARG A 305 21.35 -34.92 -9.01
N THR A 306 20.49 -34.23 -8.28
CA THR A 306 20.25 -34.45 -6.86
C THR A 306 19.14 -35.48 -6.70
N THR A 307 19.41 -36.56 -5.96
CA THR A 307 18.35 -37.54 -5.63
C THR A 307 17.38 -36.95 -4.61
N TRP A 308 16.17 -37.51 -4.51
CA TRP A 308 15.18 -37.08 -3.52
C TRP A 308 15.76 -37.13 -2.10
N GLU A 309 16.41 -38.23 -1.74
CA GLU A 309 16.97 -38.49 -0.42
C GLU A 309 18.06 -37.47 -0.08
N GLU A 310 18.95 -37.18 -1.03
CA GLU A 310 20.02 -36.19 -0.86
C GLU A 310 19.44 -34.77 -0.74
N GLY A 311 18.53 -34.39 -1.64
CA GLY A 311 17.91 -33.06 -1.64
C GLY A 311 17.10 -32.83 -0.38
N LEU A 312 16.34 -33.84 0.09
CA LEU A 312 15.52 -33.73 1.30
C LEU A 312 16.41 -33.58 2.54
N LYS A 313 17.51 -34.34 2.62
CA LYS A 313 18.52 -34.20 3.67
C LYS A 313 19.13 -32.80 3.70
N LYS A 314 19.61 -32.29 2.55
CA LYS A 314 20.17 -30.92 2.45
C LYS A 314 19.16 -29.85 2.85
N THR A 315 17.90 -30.04 2.47
CA THR A 315 16.81 -29.13 2.83
C THR A 315 16.60 -29.12 4.34
N MET A 316 16.48 -30.31 4.95
CA MET A 316 16.33 -30.45 6.40
C MET A 316 17.50 -29.83 7.15
N GLU A 317 18.74 -30.14 6.78
CA GLU A 317 19.96 -29.58 7.39
C GLU A 317 19.99 -28.05 7.33
N TRP A 318 19.50 -27.46 6.24
CA TRP A 318 19.42 -26.02 6.14
C TRP A 318 18.39 -25.43 7.10
N TYR A 319 17.18 -25.99 7.20
CA TYR A 319 16.15 -25.50 8.13
C TYR A 319 16.55 -25.71 9.60
N THR A 320 17.20 -26.82 9.94
CA THR A 320 17.69 -27.07 11.30
C THR A 320 18.83 -26.12 11.67
N GLY A 321 19.68 -25.76 10.71
CA GLY A 321 20.72 -24.74 10.90
C GLY A 321 20.22 -23.28 10.85
N ASN A 322 19.01 -23.03 10.33
CA ASN A 322 18.46 -21.69 10.12
C ASN A 322 16.99 -21.55 10.61
N PRO A 323 16.67 -21.93 11.87
CA PRO A 323 15.29 -21.98 12.35
C PRO A 323 14.56 -20.62 12.32
N ASP A 324 15.30 -19.52 12.52
CA ASP A 324 14.76 -18.15 12.59
C ASP A 324 14.93 -17.36 11.29
N TRP A 325 15.20 -18.03 10.16
CA TRP A 325 15.48 -17.35 8.90
C TRP A 325 14.37 -16.37 8.50
N TRP A 326 13.12 -16.84 8.64
CA TRP A 326 11.88 -16.15 8.27
C TRP A 326 11.22 -15.39 9.44
N GLY A 327 11.82 -15.37 10.63
CA GLY A 327 11.21 -14.80 11.82
C GLY A 327 10.03 -15.64 12.34
N ASP A 328 8.97 -14.97 12.80
CA ASP A 328 7.75 -15.69 13.15
C ASP A 328 7.14 -16.35 11.90
N VAL A 329 6.71 -17.60 12.04
CA VAL A 329 6.12 -18.40 10.96
C VAL A 329 4.85 -19.11 11.42
N SER A 330 4.33 -18.77 12.61
CA SER A 330 3.27 -19.55 13.27
C SER A 330 2.02 -19.74 12.40
N GLY A 331 1.54 -18.67 11.76
CA GLY A 331 0.43 -18.71 10.82
C GLY A 331 0.75 -19.42 9.49
N ALA A 332 2.01 -19.46 9.06
CA ALA A 332 2.41 -20.25 7.88
C ALA A 332 2.28 -21.76 8.11
N LEU A 333 2.40 -22.18 9.36
CA LEU A 333 2.35 -23.58 9.78
C LEU A 333 0.93 -24.09 10.05
N LEU A 334 -0.07 -23.22 9.95
CA LEU A 334 -1.47 -23.65 9.97
C LEU A 334 -1.74 -24.59 8.78
N PRO A 335 -2.69 -25.54 8.91
CA PRO A 335 -3.05 -26.42 7.79
C PRO A 335 -3.52 -25.61 6.57
N HIS A 336 -4.45 -24.68 6.77
CA HIS A 336 -4.93 -23.72 5.76
C HIS A 336 -4.47 -22.30 6.12
N PRO A 337 -3.24 -21.91 5.73
CA PRO A 337 -2.76 -20.57 5.99
C PRO A 337 -3.61 -19.53 5.25
N ARG A 338 -4.02 -18.47 5.95
CA ARG A 338 -4.63 -17.28 5.35
C ARG A 338 -3.59 -16.17 5.29
N MET A 339 -3.57 -15.42 4.19
CA MET A 339 -2.62 -14.32 3.97
C MET A 339 -2.58 -13.30 5.13
N LEU A 340 -3.73 -13.04 5.79
CA LEU A 340 -3.84 -12.20 6.99
C LEU A 340 -3.07 -12.71 8.23
N MET A 341 -2.59 -13.95 8.19
CA MET A 341 -1.88 -14.61 9.30
C MET A 341 -0.38 -14.79 9.04
N MET A 342 0.23 -14.20 7.99
CA MET A 342 1.67 -14.32 7.72
C MET A 342 2.51 -13.20 8.35
N PRO A 343 3.67 -13.46 8.99
CA PRO A 343 4.50 -12.41 9.58
C PRO A 343 5.26 -11.62 8.51
N GLY A 344 5.50 -10.34 8.80
CA GLY A 344 5.92 -9.35 7.79
C GLY A 344 4.73 -8.58 7.20
N ILE A 345 3.52 -9.09 7.42
CA ILE A 345 2.28 -8.31 7.50
C ILE A 345 2.08 -8.05 9.00
N GLU A 346 1.88 -6.80 9.43
CA GLU A 346 1.74 -6.44 10.85
C GLU A 346 0.62 -7.26 11.52
N ARG A 347 0.98 -8.28 12.30
CA ARG A 347 0.06 -8.99 13.19
C ARG A 347 -0.07 -8.18 14.49
N GLN A 348 -1.30 -7.90 14.91
CA GLN A 348 -1.71 -7.99 16.30
C GLN A 348 -3.24 -8.08 16.39
N CYS A 349 -3.75 -9.31 16.43
CA CYS A 349 -5.02 -9.63 17.06
C CYS A 349 -4.77 -10.88 17.89
N GLU A 350 -4.91 -10.78 19.21
CA GLU A 350 -5.00 -11.94 20.10
C GLU A 350 -6.49 -12.25 20.30
N ASP A 351 -6.89 -13.46 19.91
CA ASP A 351 -8.15 -14.05 20.30
C ASP A 351 -8.06 -14.57 21.73
N ASN A 352 -9.12 -14.38 22.52
CA ASN A 352 -9.62 -15.43 23.39
C ASN A 352 -11.11 -15.28 23.70
N ASN A 353 -11.77 -16.44 23.62
CA ASN A 353 -13.14 -16.79 23.99
C ASN A 353 -14.26 -16.28 23.09
N VAL A 354 -14.91 -17.21 22.35
CA VAL A 354 -16.23 -17.75 22.74
C VAL A 354 -16.40 -19.16 22.15
N MET A 355 -16.87 -20.06 23.00
CA MET A 355 -17.21 -21.46 22.72
C MET A 355 -18.39 -21.60 21.74
N SER A 356 -18.34 -22.71 20.99
CA SER A 356 -19.47 -23.53 20.53
C SER A 356 -20.89 -22.99 20.74
N ALA A 357 -21.58 -22.66 19.65
CA ALA A 357 -23.03 -22.81 19.55
C ALA A 357 -23.43 -23.23 18.13
N HIS A 358 -23.96 -24.44 18.02
CA HIS A 358 -24.66 -24.95 16.84
C HIS A 358 -25.84 -24.04 16.46
N ALA A 359 -25.96 -23.69 15.18
CA ALA A 359 -27.25 -23.37 14.59
C ALA A 359 -27.28 -23.76 13.11
N LYS A 360 -28.33 -24.50 12.77
CA LYS A 360 -28.59 -25.21 11.51
C LYS A 360 -28.89 -24.24 10.36
N SER A 361 -28.46 -24.64 9.17
CA SER A 361 -28.89 -24.11 7.88
C SER A 361 -30.41 -24.22 7.69
N ASN A 362 -31.03 -23.17 7.13
CA ASN A 362 -32.12 -23.33 6.17
C ASN A 362 -32.21 -22.13 5.22
N PRO A 363 -32.38 -22.35 3.90
CA PRO A 363 -32.44 -21.30 2.89
C PRO A 363 -33.89 -20.83 2.65
N ASN A 364 -34.02 -19.66 2.01
CA ASN A 364 -35.23 -18.95 1.57
C ASN A 364 -35.75 -17.86 2.53
N GLN A 365 -35.47 -16.60 2.20
CA GLN A 365 -36.52 -15.66 1.78
C GLN A 365 -35.93 -14.33 1.32
N SER A 366 -36.13 -14.06 0.03
CA SER A 366 -36.11 -12.74 -0.59
C SER A 366 -37.30 -11.91 -0.10
N ARG A 367 -37.07 -10.69 0.39
CA ARG A 367 -37.90 -9.50 0.07
C ARG A 367 -37.34 -8.23 0.71
N MET A 368 -37.10 -7.24 -0.16
CA MET A 368 -36.97 -5.83 0.19
C MET A 368 -38.21 -5.36 0.95
N VAL A 369 -38.02 -4.74 2.12
CA VAL A 369 -39.04 -3.90 2.77
C VAL A 369 -38.35 -2.69 3.40
N VAL A 370 -38.74 -1.51 2.92
CA VAL A 370 -38.43 -0.19 3.49
C VAL A 370 -39.23 0.00 4.80
N PRO A 371 -38.65 0.48 5.91
CA PRO A 371 -39.44 0.87 7.07
C PRO A 371 -39.76 2.37 7.04
N THR A 372 -41.07 2.66 7.07
CA THR A 372 -41.66 3.97 7.34
C THR A 372 -41.56 4.36 8.81
N SER A 373 -41.41 5.67 9.04
CA SER A 373 -41.33 6.38 10.31
C SER A 373 -42.58 6.34 11.19
N ARG A 374 -42.39 6.28 12.52
CA ARG A 374 -43.14 7.07 13.54
C ARG A 374 -42.46 7.04 14.93
N SER A 375 -41.98 8.23 15.34
CA SER A 375 -41.90 8.87 16.69
C SER A 375 -42.35 8.08 17.94
N ASN A 376 -41.80 8.21 19.15
CA ASN A 376 -40.88 9.19 19.78
C ASN A 376 -40.26 8.56 21.07
N PRO A 377 -39.29 9.20 21.76
CA PRO A 377 -38.03 8.53 22.11
C PRO A 377 -37.88 8.23 23.61
N SER A 378 -37.41 7.03 23.93
CA SER A 378 -36.54 6.84 25.09
C SER A 378 -35.11 7.12 24.62
N THR A 379 -34.49 8.16 25.16
CA THR A 379 -33.10 8.55 24.89
C THR A 379 -32.19 7.33 25.11
N PRO A 380 -31.62 6.72 24.05
CA PRO A 380 -30.56 5.76 24.24
C PRO A 380 -29.35 6.57 24.68
N LYS A 381 -28.75 6.21 25.82
CA LYS A 381 -27.42 6.73 26.19
C LYS A 381 -26.52 6.58 24.96
N SER A 382 -26.12 7.69 24.34
CA SER A 382 -25.31 7.65 23.12
C SER A 382 -24.05 6.86 23.44
N ALA A 383 -23.70 5.88 22.59
CA ALA A 383 -22.45 5.17 22.71
C ALA A 383 -21.30 6.18 22.89
N PRO A 384 -20.32 5.92 23.78
CA PRO A 384 -19.21 6.83 24.00
C PRO A 384 -18.49 7.09 22.67
N LEU A 385 -18.25 8.36 22.36
CA LEU A 385 -17.60 8.75 21.11
C LEU A 385 -16.17 8.22 21.08
N LYS A 386 -15.78 7.70 19.92
CA LYS A 386 -14.42 7.27 19.65
C LYS A 386 -13.98 7.80 18.29
N PHE A 387 -12.89 8.57 18.23
CA PHE A 387 -12.45 9.19 16.99
C PHE A 387 -11.22 8.49 16.41
N LEU A 388 -11.21 8.34 15.08
CA LEU A 388 -10.01 7.95 14.34
C LEU A 388 -9.46 9.18 13.62
N ILE A 389 -8.23 9.59 13.93
CA ILE A 389 -7.64 10.83 13.42
C ILE A 389 -6.49 10.52 12.45
N TYR A 390 -6.57 11.01 11.22
CA TYR A 390 -5.47 10.99 10.26
C TYR A 390 -4.73 12.33 10.25
N GLY A 391 -3.39 12.27 10.10
CA GLY A 391 -2.54 13.46 10.08
C GLY A 391 -1.82 13.76 11.39
N ARG A 392 -1.41 12.73 12.16
CA ARG A 392 -0.71 12.84 13.46
C ARG A 392 0.47 13.82 13.46
N THR A 393 1.33 13.77 12.44
CA THR A 393 2.50 14.65 12.29
C THR A 393 2.15 16.03 11.72
N GLY A 394 0.90 16.23 11.35
CA GLY A 394 0.32 17.49 10.89
C GLY A 394 0.00 18.40 12.07
N TRP A 395 -0.11 19.70 11.79
CA TRP A 395 -0.37 20.69 12.83
C TRP A 395 -1.78 20.55 13.42
N ILE A 396 -2.81 20.50 12.55
CA ILE A 396 -4.21 20.32 12.97
C ILE A 396 -4.42 18.94 13.62
N GLY A 397 -3.92 17.86 13.02
CA GLY A 397 -4.07 16.51 13.57
C GLY A 397 -3.42 16.34 14.96
N GLY A 398 -2.29 16.99 15.21
CA GLY A 398 -1.66 17.04 16.53
C GLY A 398 -2.50 17.82 17.55
N LEU A 399 -3.09 18.96 17.17
CA LEU A 399 -3.98 19.73 18.04
C LEU A 399 -5.28 19.00 18.36
N LEU A 400 -5.88 18.30 17.39
CA LEU A 400 -7.09 17.51 17.60
C LEU A 400 -6.89 16.41 18.65
N GLY A 401 -5.74 15.73 18.65
CA GLY A 401 -5.42 14.74 19.69
C GLY A 401 -5.39 15.37 21.08
N LYS A 402 -4.70 16.50 21.24
CA LYS A 402 -4.68 17.25 22.52
C LYS A 402 -6.06 17.69 22.98
N ILE A 403 -6.93 18.09 22.03
CA ILE A 403 -8.32 18.45 22.34
C ILE A 403 -9.11 17.23 22.80
N CYS A 404 -8.95 16.07 22.13
CA CYS A 404 -9.61 14.82 22.53
C CYS A 404 -9.16 14.37 23.92
N GLU A 405 -7.85 14.44 24.22
CA GLU A 405 -7.29 14.16 25.56
C GLU A 405 -7.93 15.08 26.62
N LYS A 406 -7.96 16.39 26.36
CA LYS A 406 -8.52 17.38 27.29
C LYS A 406 -10.02 17.19 27.52
N GLN A 407 -10.77 16.77 26.50
CA GLN A 407 -12.21 16.53 26.59
C GLN A 407 -12.58 15.11 27.03
N GLY A 408 -11.60 14.23 27.26
CA GLY A 408 -11.85 12.84 27.65
C GLY A 408 -12.52 11.99 26.55
N ILE A 409 -12.33 12.36 25.28
CA ILE A 409 -12.87 11.62 24.14
C ILE A 409 -11.87 10.56 23.73
N ALA A 410 -12.30 9.29 23.64
CA ALA A 410 -11.44 8.23 23.17
C ALA A 410 -11.02 8.49 21.72
N PHE A 411 -9.74 8.38 21.41
CA PHE A 411 -9.27 8.53 20.05
C PHE A 411 -8.04 7.69 19.78
N GLU A 412 -7.84 7.37 18.51
CA GLU A 412 -6.62 6.76 18.03
C GLU A 412 -6.18 7.46 16.73
N TYR A 413 -4.87 7.44 16.48
CA TYR A 413 -4.34 7.94 15.22
C TYR A 413 -4.30 6.81 14.19
N GLY A 414 -4.78 7.11 12.98
CA GLY A 414 -4.61 6.23 11.84
C GLY A 414 -3.13 5.98 11.55
N LYS A 415 -2.79 4.72 11.30
CA LYS A 415 -1.43 4.28 10.98
C LYS A 415 -1.21 4.25 9.48
N GLY A 416 -2.28 4.13 8.70
CA GLY A 416 -2.23 4.03 7.25
C GLY A 416 -1.91 5.31 6.51
N ARG A 417 -1.32 5.13 5.32
CA ARG A 417 -1.37 6.15 4.28
C ARG A 417 -2.77 6.16 3.68
N LEU A 418 -3.29 7.35 3.37
CA LEU A 418 -4.63 7.48 2.80
C LEU A 418 -4.82 6.76 1.45
N GLN A 419 -3.74 6.41 0.75
CA GLN A 419 -3.83 5.68 -0.52
C GLN A 419 -4.04 4.16 -0.35
N ASP A 420 -3.91 3.64 0.87
CA ASP A 420 -3.96 2.22 1.15
C ASP A 420 -5.32 1.83 1.72
N LYS A 421 -6.24 1.39 0.85
CA LYS A 421 -7.60 0.98 1.26
C LYS A 421 -7.53 -0.07 2.37
N SER A 422 -6.67 -1.08 2.24
CA SER A 422 -6.57 -2.18 3.18
C SER A 422 -6.17 -1.69 4.57
N GLN A 423 -5.24 -0.74 4.65
CA GLN A 423 -4.85 -0.17 5.93
C GLN A 423 -5.92 0.76 6.53
N LEU A 424 -6.62 1.55 5.72
CA LEU A 424 -7.75 2.38 6.21
C LEU A 424 -8.85 1.51 6.82
N MET A 425 -9.16 0.39 6.15
CA MET A 425 -10.10 -0.60 6.64
C MET A 425 -9.61 -1.21 7.95
N ALA A 426 -8.33 -1.62 8.02
CA ALA A 426 -7.74 -2.17 9.23
C ALA A 426 -7.80 -1.18 10.41
N ASP A 427 -7.47 0.09 10.18
CA ASP A 427 -7.56 1.15 11.18
C ASP A 427 -9.01 1.30 11.69
N ILE A 428 -10.01 1.29 10.80
CA ILE A 428 -11.43 1.35 11.19
C ILE A 428 -11.87 0.10 11.97
N PHE A 429 -11.48 -1.10 11.53
CA PHE A 429 -11.86 -2.35 12.21
C PHE A 429 -11.23 -2.48 13.60
N ALA A 430 -9.97 -2.06 13.74
CA ALA A 430 -9.24 -2.10 15.00
C ALA A 430 -9.78 -1.05 15.98
N VAL A 431 -9.92 0.20 15.52
CA VAL A 431 -10.30 1.31 16.38
C VAL A 431 -11.80 1.28 16.69
N LYS A 432 -12.64 0.79 15.76
CA LYS A 432 -14.11 0.88 15.83
C LYS A 432 -14.57 2.30 16.16
N PRO A 433 -14.15 3.31 15.37
CA PRO A 433 -14.49 4.69 15.64
C PRO A 433 -15.98 4.95 15.40
N THR A 434 -16.51 5.99 16.03
CA THR A 434 -17.80 6.59 15.67
C THR A 434 -17.65 7.62 14.56
N HIS A 435 -16.51 8.31 14.49
CA HIS A 435 -16.21 9.36 13.51
C HIS A 435 -14.74 9.30 13.08
N VAL A 436 -14.49 9.76 11.85
CA VAL A 436 -13.13 9.88 11.31
C VAL A 436 -12.79 11.35 11.07
N PHE A 437 -11.65 11.82 11.56
CA PHE A 437 -11.13 13.15 11.29
C PHE A 437 -9.96 13.06 10.30
N ASN A 438 -10.10 13.66 9.13
CA ASN A 438 -9.04 13.74 8.14
C ASN A 438 -8.36 15.11 8.17
N ALA A 439 -7.24 15.19 8.87
CA ALA A 439 -6.31 16.33 8.83
C ALA A 439 -5.01 15.99 8.09
N ALA A 440 -4.99 14.88 7.32
CA ALA A 440 -3.85 14.49 6.53
C ALA A 440 -3.82 15.23 5.18
N GLY A 441 -2.62 15.63 4.77
CA GLY A 441 -2.40 16.32 3.52
C GLY A 441 -0.93 16.70 3.36
N VAL A 442 -0.49 16.82 2.11
CA VAL A 442 0.84 17.27 1.75
C VAL A 442 0.76 18.72 1.28
N THR A 443 1.44 19.61 2.00
CA THR A 443 1.67 21.00 1.59
C THR A 443 3.14 21.25 1.23
N GLY A 444 3.93 20.17 1.10
CA GLY A 444 5.37 20.21 0.84
C GLY A 444 6.23 20.88 1.92
N ARG A 445 7.55 20.84 1.75
CA ARG A 445 8.52 21.58 2.56
C ARG A 445 9.44 22.41 1.64
N PRO A 446 9.71 23.68 1.96
CA PRO A 446 9.28 24.44 3.14
C PRO A 446 7.86 25.04 3.03
N ASN A 447 7.27 25.11 1.82
CA ASN A 447 5.97 25.73 1.57
C ASN A 447 5.20 25.03 0.43
N VAL A 448 4.01 25.56 0.12
CA VAL A 448 3.08 25.04 -0.88
C VAL A 448 3.64 25.02 -2.31
N ASP A 449 4.66 25.81 -2.61
CA ASP A 449 5.26 25.88 -3.95
C ASP A 449 5.94 24.55 -4.33
N TRP A 450 6.30 23.72 -3.33
CA TRP A 450 6.75 22.34 -3.53
C TRP A 450 5.73 21.50 -4.32
N CYS A 451 4.43 21.75 -4.15
CA CYS A 451 3.38 21.04 -4.88
C CYS A 451 3.41 21.31 -6.39
N GLU A 452 4.01 22.42 -6.84
CA GLU A 452 4.15 22.72 -8.28
C GLU A 452 5.09 21.74 -8.99
N THR A 453 6.09 21.23 -8.27
CA THR A 453 7.11 20.31 -8.79
C THR A 453 6.88 18.85 -8.38
N HIS A 454 5.99 18.59 -7.42
CA HIS A 454 5.66 17.27 -6.88
C HIS A 454 4.17 16.96 -7.04
N LYS A 455 3.73 17.03 -8.30
CA LYS A 455 2.31 16.94 -8.67
C LYS A 455 1.72 15.57 -8.34
N THR A 456 2.48 14.50 -8.60
CA THR A 456 2.04 13.12 -8.42
C THR A 456 1.80 12.79 -6.95
N GLU A 457 2.70 13.20 -6.06
CA GLU A 457 2.57 13.02 -4.60
C GLU A 457 1.41 13.83 -4.04
N THR A 458 1.24 15.05 -4.54
CA THR A 458 0.15 15.94 -4.17
C THR A 458 -1.20 15.34 -4.58
N ILE A 459 -1.33 14.83 -5.81
CA ILE A 459 -2.54 14.11 -6.27
C ILE A 459 -2.77 12.86 -5.42
N GLY A 460 -1.73 12.03 -5.22
CA GLY A 460 -1.85 10.78 -4.49
C GLY A 460 -2.37 10.97 -3.06
N THR A 461 -1.91 12.00 -2.36
CA THR A 461 -2.35 12.26 -0.97
C THR A 461 -3.57 13.13 -0.88
N ASN A 462 -3.56 14.31 -1.51
CA ASN A 462 -4.61 15.29 -1.31
C ASN A 462 -5.89 14.94 -2.08
N VAL A 463 -5.77 14.20 -3.19
CA VAL A 463 -6.90 13.82 -4.06
C VAL A 463 -7.30 12.37 -3.83
N ALA A 464 -6.53 11.43 -4.35
CA ALA A 464 -6.91 10.02 -4.36
C ALA A 464 -7.10 9.47 -2.93
N GLY A 465 -6.17 9.78 -2.02
CA GLY A 465 -6.26 9.33 -0.64
C GLY A 465 -7.46 9.91 0.12
N THR A 466 -7.77 11.19 -0.06
CA THR A 466 -8.93 11.82 0.59
C THR A 466 -10.24 11.19 0.13
N LEU A 467 -10.41 10.97 -1.17
CA LEU A 467 -11.60 10.35 -1.74
C LEU A 467 -11.75 8.89 -1.31
N LEU A 468 -10.63 8.16 -1.26
CA LEU A 468 -10.61 6.79 -0.79
C LEU A 468 -11.03 6.68 0.68
N LEU A 469 -10.58 7.60 1.53
CA LEU A 469 -11.02 7.65 2.92
C LEU A 469 -12.51 7.96 3.04
N ALA A 470 -13.03 8.90 2.25
CA ALA A 470 -14.46 9.22 2.24
C ALA A 470 -15.31 8.00 1.87
N ASP A 471 -14.90 7.26 0.84
CA ASP A 471 -15.57 6.04 0.38
C ASP A 471 -15.51 4.92 1.42
N VAL A 472 -14.34 4.67 2.01
CA VAL A 472 -14.18 3.67 3.08
C VAL A 472 -15.03 4.02 4.31
N CYS A 473 -15.06 5.29 4.72
CA CYS A 473 -15.94 5.75 5.79
C CYS A 473 -17.41 5.49 5.44
N ARG A 474 -17.82 5.74 4.20
CA ARG A 474 -19.20 5.52 3.73
C ARG A 474 -19.58 4.05 3.80
N GLU A 475 -18.70 3.16 3.33
CA GLU A 475 -18.88 1.71 3.38
C GLU A 475 -19.12 1.18 4.81
N HIS A 476 -18.67 1.91 5.84
CA HIS A 476 -18.79 1.55 7.25
C HIS A 476 -19.80 2.40 8.02
N GLY A 477 -20.58 3.25 7.34
CA GLY A 477 -21.56 4.13 7.97
C GLY A 477 -20.94 5.20 8.89
N LEU A 478 -19.69 5.59 8.62
CA LEU A 478 -18.95 6.58 9.40
C LEU A 478 -19.02 7.97 8.77
N LEU A 479 -19.20 8.99 9.62
CA LEU A 479 -19.05 10.39 9.25
C LEU A 479 -17.57 10.76 9.21
N MET A 480 -17.13 11.33 8.09
CA MET A 480 -15.78 11.85 7.90
C MET A 480 -15.78 13.38 8.04
N MET A 481 -15.05 13.89 9.03
CA MET A 481 -14.73 15.31 9.20
C MET A 481 -13.44 15.62 8.42
N ASN A 482 -13.57 16.29 7.27
CA ASN A 482 -12.47 16.57 6.36
C ASN A 482 -12.00 18.02 6.49
N PHE A 483 -10.74 18.25 6.89
CA PHE A 483 -10.16 19.59 6.88
C PHE A 483 -9.67 19.94 5.48
N ALA A 484 -10.47 20.76 4.79
CA ALA A 484 -10.16 21.32 3.49
C ALA A 484 -9.56 22.73 3.62
N THR A 485 -9.58 23.50 2.52
CA THR A 485 -8.98 24.84 2.50
C THR A 485 -9.86 25.85 1.81
N GLY A 486 -9.93 27.06 2.38
CA GLY A 486 -10.55 28.23 1.74
C GLY A 486 -9.66 28.91 0.69
N CYS A 487 -8.43 28.40 0.46
CA CYS A 487 -7.50 28.95 -0.54
C CYS A 487 -7.86 28.53 -1.99
N ILE A 488 -9.14 28.49 -2.31
CA ILE A 488 -9.73 28.09 -3.60
C ILE A 488 -10.56 29.22 -4.23
N PHE A 489 -10.59 30.39 -3.57
CA PHE A 489 -11.24 31.59 -4.06
C PHE A 489 -10.26 32.75 -4.23
N GLU A 490 -10.56 33.64 -5.17
CA GLU A 490 -9.96 34.96 -5.29
C GLU A 490 -11.07 36.00 -5.47
N TYR A 491 -10.86 37.23 -4.97
CA TYR A 491 -11.82 38.32 -5.17
C TYR A 491 -12.15 38.51 -6.66
N ASP A 492 -13.43 38.68 -6.97
CA ASP A 492 -13.93 38.83 -8.33
C ASP A 492 -15.01 39.92 -8.43
N ALA A 493 -15.65 40.05 -9.58
CA ALA A 493 -16.67 41.08 -9.78
C ALA A 493 -17.93 40.88 -8.91
N ALA A 494 -18.23 39.64 -8.51
CA ALA A 494 -19.37 39.33 -7.64
C ALA A 494 -18.99 39.44 -6.15
N HIS A 495 -17.71 39.28 -5.83
CA HIS A 495 -17.14 39.39 -4.49
C HIS A 495 -15.98 40.40 -4.50
N PRO A 496 -16.25 41.72 -4.62
CA PRO A 496 -15.18 42.71 -4.64
C PRO A 496 -14.47 42.81 -3.29
N GLU A 497 -13.17 43.09 -3.31
CA GLU A 497 -12.39 43.36 -2.10
C GLU A 497 -13.01 44.52 -1.30
N GLY A 498 -13.24 44.32 0.01
CA GLY A 498 -13.79 45.34 0.91
C GLY A 498 -15.31 45.54 0.82
N SER A 499 -16.03 44.72 0.05
CA SER A 499 -17.49 44.78 -0.07
C SER A 499 -18.27 44.13 1.09
N SER A 500 -17.60 43.37 1.96
CA SER A 500 -18.21 42.49 2.97
C SER A 500 -19.08 41.37 2.39
N ILE A 501 -19.01 41.13 1.07
CA ILE A 501 -19.69 40.02 0.40
C ILE A 501 -18.70 38.87 0.32
N GLY A 502 -18.84 37.91 1.23
CA GLY A 502 -18.01 36.71 1.27
C GLY A 502 -18.52 35.59 0.37
N PHE A 503 -17.61 34.72 -0.08
CA PHE A 503 -17.92 33.48 -0.77
C PHE A 503 -18.64 32.51 0.16
N LYS A 504 -19.77 31.97 -0.28
CA LYS A 504 -20.60 30.99 0.43
C LYS A 504 -20.17 29.55 0.17
N GLU A 505 -20.76 28.61 0.88
CA GLU A 505 -20.50 27.17 0.71
C GLU A 505 -20.90 26.64 -0.67
N GLU A 506 -21.94 27.21 -1.27
CA GLU A 506 -22.47 26.87 -2.59
C GLU A 506 -21.67 27.48 -3.76
N ASP A 507 -20.81 28.46 -3.50
CA ASP A 507 -20.06 29.14 -4.56
C ASP A 507 -19.02 28.22 -5.18
N LYS A 508 -18.88 28.35 -6.51
CA LYS A 508 -17.91 27.58 -7.29
C LYS A 508 -16.50 28.16 -7.08
N PRO A 509 -15.50 27.32 -6.77
CA PRO A 509 -14.11 27.75 -6.69
C PRO A 509 -13.67 28.48 -7.97
N ASN A 510 -13.14 29.68 -7.83
CA ASN A 510 -12.67 30.51 -8.94
C ASN A 510 -11.13 30.65 -9.00
N PHE A 511 -10.41 30.22 -7.95
CA PHE A 511 -8.94 30.31 -7.90
C PHE A 511 -8.25 28.97 -8.13
N THR A 512 -7.48 28.88 -9.20
CA THR A 512 -6.63 27.71 -9.53
C THR A 512 -5.17 28.08 -9.78
N GLY A 513 -4.75 29.26 -9.32
CA GLY A 513 -3.41 29.83 -9.58
C GLY A 513 -2.24 29.03 -9.01
N SER A 514 -2.48 28.10 -8.08
CA SER A 514 -1.48 27.11 -7.65
C SER A 514 -1.98 25.69 -7.84
N PHE A 515 -1.08 24.75 -8.10
CA PHE A 515 -1.38 23.34 -8.23
C PHE A 515 -2.03 22.78 -6.96
N TYR A 516 -1.58 23.23 -5.79
CA TYR A 516 -2.22 22.88 -4.52
C TYR A 516 -3.69 23.32 -4.48
N SER A 517 -3.98 24.60 -4.76
CA SER A 517 -5.35 25.12 -4.78
C SER A 517 -6.22 24.41 -5.82
N LYS A 518 -5.67 24.16 -7.01
CA LYS A 518 -6.34 23.40 -8.07
C LYS A 518 -6.74 22.00 -7.59
N THR A 519 -5.83 21.26 -6.95
CA THR A 519 -6.16 19.93 -6.43
C THR A 519 -7.23 19.98 -5.34
N LYS A 520 -7.20 20.99 -4.45
CA LYS A 520 -8.18 21.12 -3.37
C LYS A 520 -9.57 21.51 -3.87
N ALA A 521 -9.66 22.39 -4.86
CA ALA A 521 -10.92 22.75 -5.51
C ALA A 521 -11.56 21.51 -6.17
N MET A 522 -10.79 20.70 -6.90
CA MET A 522 -11.29 19.47 -7.52
C MET A 522 -11.78 18.43 -6.50
N VAL A 523 -11.04 18.27 -5.40
CA VAL A 523 -11.40 17.30 -4.35
C VAL A 523 -12.66 17.70 -3.62
N GLU A 524 -12.83 18.99 -3.31
CA GLU A 524 -14.05 19.48 -2.67
C GLU A 524 -15.28 19.24 -3.55
N ASP A 525 -15.17 19.49 -4.86
CA ASP A 525 -16.25 19.25 -5.81
C ASP A 525 -16.67 17.77 -5.83
N LEU A 526 -15.70 16.85 -5.80
CA LEU A 526 -15.95 15.41 -5.73
C LEU A 526 -16.49 14.96 -4.37
N LEU A 527 -16.02 15.55 -3.27
CA LEU A 527 -16.51 15.23 -1.92
C LEU A 527 -17.95 15.68 -1.68
N ARG A 528 -18.47 16.64 -2.48
CA ARG A 528 -19.87 17.07 -2.41
C ARG A 528 -20.85 15.93 -2.71
N GLU A 529 -20.43 14.94 -3.50
CA GLU A 529 -21.22 13.76 -3.85
C GLU A 529 -21.29 12.71 -2.72
N TYR A 530 -20.54 12.90 -1.64
CA TYR A 530 -20.55 12.01 -0.47
C TYR A 530 -21.43 12.58 0.63
N ASP A 531 -22.55 11.90 0.90
CA ASP A 531 -23.48 12.27 1.97
C ASP A 531 -22.88 12.13 3.37
N ASN A 532 -21.84 11.31 3.54
CA ASN A 532 -21.16 11.01 4.80
C ASN A 532 -19.95 11.90 5.10
N VAL A 533 -19.80 13.04 4.44
CA VAL A 533 -18.64 13.93 4.61
C VAL A 533 -19.08 15.30 5.13
N CYS A 534 -18.32 15.80 6.10
CA CYS A 534 -18.35 17.19 6.57
C CYS A 534 -17.03 17.87 6.17
N THR A 535 -17.09 18.81 5.24
CA THR A 535 -15.91 19.51 4.72
C THR A 535 -15.75 20.86 5.40
N LEU A 536 -14.64 21.06 6.09
CA LEU A 536 -14.31 22.26 6.85
C LEU A 536 -13.24 23.07 6.11
N ARG A 537 -13.61 24.19 5.48
CA ARG A 537 -12.67 25.04 4.74
C ARG A 537 -11.85 25.90 5.70
N VAL A 538 -10.63 25.46 6.01
CA VAL A 538 -9.68 26.21 6.84
C VAL A 538 -8.94 27.25 6.01
N ARG A 539 -8.73 28.45 6.54
CA ARG A 539 -8.05 29.52 5.82
C ARG A 539 -7.10 30.29 6.74
N MET A 540 -5.82 30.39 6.32
CA MET A 540 -4.71 30.97 7.08
C MET A 540 -4.77 30.71 8.60
N PRO A 541 -4.55 29.46 9.03
CA PRO A 541 -4.74 29.08 10.44
C PRO A 541 -3.78 29.81 11.38
N ILE A 542 -4.31 30.28 12.50
CA ILE A 542 -3.61 30.97 13.58
C ILE A 542 -3.85 30.21 14.90
N SER A 543 -2.86 30.17 15.78
CA SER A 543 -3.02 29.67 17.14
C SER A 543 -2.39 30.57 18.19
N SER A 544 -2.71 30.32 19.46
CA SER A 544 -2.05 30.91 20.63
C SER A 544 -0.55 30.62 20.72
N ASP A 545 -0.09 29.48 20.17
CA ASP A 545 1.34 29.14 20.11
C ASP A 545 2.09 29.97 19.05
N LEU A 546 2.62 31.12 19.45
CA LEU A 546 3.40 32.02 18.60
C LEU A 546 4.83 31.51 18.32
N SER A 547 5.26 30.41 18.92
CA SER A 547 6.57 29.79 18.63
C SER A 547 6.53 28.89 17.39
N ASN A 548 5.33 28.45 16.99
CA ASN A 548 5.15 27.49 15.91
C ASN A 548 5.42 28.13 14.53
N PRO A 549 6.37 27.60 13.73
CA PRO A 549 6.72 28.18 12.44
C PRO A 549 5.60 28.07 11.39
N ARG A 550 4.56 27.26 11.62
CA ARG A 550 3.40 27.16 10.73
C ARG A 550 2.36 28.25 10.99
N ASN A 551 2.37 28.84 12.19
CA ASN A 551 1.44 29.89 12.61
C ASN A 551 1.60 31.13 11.73
N PHE A 552 0.48 31.65 11.24
CA PHE A 552 0.48 32.78 10.32
C PHE A 552 1.14 34.02 10.93
N ILE A 553 0.86 34.33 12.20
CA ILE A 553 1.47 35.48 12.90
C ILE A 553 3.00 35.32 12.96
N THR A 554 3.49 34.13 13.33
CA THR A 554 4.92 33.81 13.39
C THR A 554 5.62 33.90 12.04
N LYS A 555 4.90 33.66 10.93
CA LYS A 555 5.45 33.84 9.58
C LYS A 555 5.57 35.31 9.22
N ILE A 556 4.49 36.07 9.37
CA ILE A 556 4.46 37.47 8.95
C ILE A 556 5.36 38.35 9.82
N SER A 557 5.59 37.99 11.09
CA SER A 557 6.52 38.72 11.97
C SER A 557 7.99 38.54 11.59
N ARG A 558 8.32 37.56 10.74
CA ARG A 558 9.68 37.33 10.22
C ARG A 558 9.90 37.91 8.83
N TYR A 559 8.87 38.46 8.20
CA TYR A 559 8.98 39.02 6.87
C TYR A 559 9.41 40.48 6.95
N ASN A 560 10.45 40.85 6.19
CA ASN A 560 10.88 42.24 6.06
C ASN A 560 9.82 43.12 5.39
N LYS A 561 8.93 42.51 4.59
CA LYS A 561 7.87 43.19 3.86
C LYS A 561 6.60 42.35 3.81
N VAL A 562 5.42 42.97 3.92
CA VAL A 562 4.09 42.32 3.92
C VAL A 562 3.13 42.96 2.91
N VAL A 563 2.08 42.24 2.52
CA VAL A 563 1.03 42.77 1.62
C VAL A 563 -0.26 42.93 2.40
N ASN A 564 -0.85 44.11 2.34
CA ASN A 564 -2.00 44.46 3.17
C ASN A 564 -3.34 44.19 2.48
N ILE A 565 -3.73 42.92 2.39
CA ILE A 565 -5.03 42.51 1.83
C ILE A 565 -5.90 41.90 2.94
N PRO A 566 -7.13 42.41 3.16
CA PRO A 566 -8.11 41.82 4.07
C PRO A 566 -8.50 40.42 3.64
N ASN A 567 -8.74 39.56 4.63
CA ASN A 567 -8.85 38.15 4.37
C ASN A 567 -9.52 37.43 5.56
N SER A 568 -10.39 36.44 5.32
CA SER A 568 -10.98 35.62 6.40
C SER A 568 -9.91 34.79 7.09
N MET A 569 -10.01 34.38 8.35
CA MET A 569 -8.98 33.53 8.97
C MET A 569 -9.58 32.55 9.96
N THR A 570 -8.87 31.45 10.24
CA THR A 570 -9.30 30.41 11.18
C THR A 570 -8.46 30.48 12.45
N ILE A 571 -9.06 30.87 13.59
CA ILE A 571 -8.41 30.78 14.90
C ILE A 571 -8.59 29.37 15.46
N LEU A 572 -7.52 28.57 15.42
CA LEU A 572 -7.56 27.14 15.74
C LEU A 572 -7.98 26.85 17.18
N ASP A 573 -7.60 27.71 18.13
CA ASP A 573 -7.93 27.59 19.56
C ASP A 573 -9.45 27.68 19.83
N GLU A 574 -10.20 28.36 18.96
CA GLU A 574 -11.66 28.46 19.04
C GLU A 574 -12.35 27.45 18.12
N LEU A 575 -11.89 27.33 16.87
CA LEU A 575 -12.57 26.53 15.85
C LEU A 575 -12.34 25.03 16.00
N LEU A 576 -11.13 24.55 16.36
CA LEU A 576 -10.93 23.10 16.46
C LEU A 576 -11.82 22.44 17.53
N PRO A 577 -12.06 23.04 18.72
CA PRO A 577 -13.11 22.58 19.62
C PRO A 577 -14.50 22.52 18.98
N ILE A 578 -14.88 23.52 18.18
CA ILE A 578 -16.14 23.53 17.44
C ILE A 578 -16.22 22.34 16.47
N SER A 579 -15.12 21.96 15.78
CA SER A 579 -15.13 20.78 14.89
C SER A 579 -15.50 19.47 15.60
N VAL A 580 -15.17 19.36 16.89
CA VAL A 580 -15.55 18.21 17.73
C VAL A 580 -17.05 18.27 18.06
N GLU A 581 -17.59 19.45 18.36
CA GLU A 581 -19.03 19.63 18.55
C GLU A 581 -19.83 19.39 17.26
N MET A 582 -19.31 19.80 16.10
CA MET A 582 -19.90 19.50 14.80
C MET A 582 -19.99 17.99 14.55
N ALA A 583 -18.93 17.24 14.91
CA ALA A 583 -18.95 15.77 14.84
C ALA A 583 -20.00 15.19 15.79
N LYS A 584 -20.10 15.68 17.05
CA LYS A 584 -21.15 15.28 18.01
C LYS A 584 -22.56 15.47 17.45
N ARG A 585 -22.77 16.56 16.69
CA ARG A 585 -24.04 16.89 16.03
C ARG A 585 -24.25 16.20 14.67
N ASN A 586 -23.30 15.37 14.21
CA ASN A 586 -23.32 14.71 12.91
C ASN A 586 -23.53 15.66 11.71
N LEU A 587 -22.98 16.88 11.78
CA LEU A 587 -23.11 17.86 10.69
C LEU A 587 -22.40 17.37 9.43
N ARG A 588 -22.97 17.68 8.27
CA ARG A 588 -22.51 17.22 6.94
C ARG A 588 -22.42 18.40 5.96
N GLY A 589 -21.87 18.14 4.79
CA GLY A 589 -21.73 19.14 3.73
C GLY A 589 -20.53 20.06 3.94
N ILE A 590 -20.48 21.13 3.16
CA ILE A 590 -19.38 22.12 3.18
C ILE A 590 -19.69 23.17 4.24
N TRP A 591 -18.65 23.66 4.91
CA TRP A 591 -18.68 24.73 5.90
C TRP A 591 -17.48 25.65 5.72
N ASN A 592 -17.74 26.95 5.62
CA ASN A 592 -16.72 27.98 5.69
C ASN A 592 -16.18 28.05 7.12
N PHE A 593 -15.07 27.35 7.37
CA PHE A 593 -14.55 27.11 8.72
C PHE A 593 -13.58 28.21 9.14
N THR A 594 -14.09 29.43 9.16
CA THR A 594 -13.38 30.68 9.49
C THR A 594 -14.18 31.48 10.51
N ASN A 595 -13.50 32.32 11.27
CA ASN A 595 -14.18 33.31 12.11
C ASN A 595 -14.88 34.37 11.24
N PRO A 596 -16.05 34.89 11.66
CA PRO A 596 -16.76 35.94 10.92
C PRO A 596 -15.91 37.20 10.73
N GLY A 597 -15.96 37.73 9.50
CA GLY A 597 -15.26 38.93 9.08
C GLY A 597 -13.86 38.67 8.52
N VAL A 598 -13.18 39.77 8.22
CA VAL A 598 -11.83 39.78 7.62
C VAL A 598 -10.86 40.55 8.50
N VAL A 599 -9.59 40.21 8.36
CA VAL A 599 -8.49 40.95 8.97
C VAL A 599 -7.34 41.04 7.98
N SER A 600 -6.74 42.23 7.88
CA SER A 600 -5.59 42.50 7.04
C SER A 600 -4.27 42.19 7.78
N HIS A 601 -3.17 42.09 7.02
CA HIS A 601 -1.86 41.85 7.61
C HIS A 601 -1.44 43.00 8.54
N ASN A 602 -1.72 44.26 8.16
CA ASN A 602 -1.37 45.41 8.99
C ASN A 602 -2.15 45.41 10.31
N GLU A 603 -3.44 45.06 10.29
CA GLU A 603 -4.23 44.98 11.52
C GLU A 603 -3.67 43.92 12.49
N ILE A 604 -3.22 42.77 11.98
CA ILE A 604 -2.58 41.74 12.82
C ILE A 604 -1.23 42.22 13.36
N LEU A 605 -0.40 42.85 12.53
CA LEU A 605 0.91 43.35 12.96
C LEU A 605 0.77 44.50 13.96
N GLU A 606 -0.26 45.33 13.83
CA GLU A 606 -0.61 46.35 14.80
C GLU A 606 -1.03 45.73 16.13
N MET A 607 -1.86 44.68 16.13
CA MET A 607 -2.16 43.92 17.35
C MET A 607 -0.92 43.25 17.94
N TYR A 608 -0.04 42.68 17.10
CA TYR A 608 1.23 42.10 17.55
C TYR A 608 2.13 43.14 18.22
N LYS A 609 2.23 44.34 17.64
CA LYS A 609 2.95 45.46 18.24
C LYS A 609 2.36 45.85 19.59
N ASN A 610 1.04 46.00 19.67
CA ASN A 610 0.36 46.45 20.87
C ASN A 610 0.39 45.44 22.04
N TYR A 611 0.39 44.14 21.74
CA TYR A 611 0.30 43.10 22.79
C TYR A 611 1.61 42.34 23.05
N ILE A 612 2.48 42.19 22.05
CA ILE A 612 3.63 41.26 22.11
C ILE A 612 4.97 42.00 22.08
N ASP A 613 5.14 42.94 21.14
CA ASP A 613 6.39 43.66 20.93
C ASP A 613 6.17 45.10 20.45
N PRO A 614 6.12 46.08 21.37
CA PRO A 614 5.92 47.49 21.02
C PRO A 614 6.99 48.08 20.10
N SER A 615 8.17 47.45 19.99
CA SER A 615 9.26 47.89 19.12
C SER A 615 9.19 47.32 17.70
N PHE A 616 8.20 46.48 17.40
CA PHE A 616 8.07 45.84 16.11
C PHE A 616 7.73 46.85 14.99
N GLU A 617 8.46 46.75 13.88
CA GLU A 617 8.29 47.57 12.68
C GLU A 617 8.18 46.68 11.43
N TRP A 618 7.44 47.13 10.42
CA TRP A 618 7.29 46.42 9.15
C TRP A 618 7.13 47.40 7.98
N VAL A 619 7.34 46.88 6.77
CA VAL A 619 7.21 47.63 5.50
C VAL A 619 6.19 46.93 4.60
N ASN A 620 5.42 47.68 3.81
CA ASN A 620 4.46 47.12 2.86
C ASN A 620 5.05 46.91 1.46
N PHE A 621 4.55 45.91 0.74
CA PHE A 621 4.75 45.68 -0.70
C PHE A 621 3.51 46.10 -1.50
N THR A 622 3.70 46.50 -2.76
CA THR A 622 2.61 46.48 -3.75
C THR A 622 2.41 45.05 -4.29
N LEU A 623 1.22 44.76 -4.84
CA LEU A 623 0.93 43.46 -5.47
C LEU A 623 1.89 43.12 -6.62
N GLU A 624 2.30 44.14 -7.39
CA GLU A 624 3.24 44.01 -8.49
C GLU A 624 4.66 43.64 -8.01
N GLU A 625 5.09 44.17 -6.87
CA GLU A 625 6.36 43.81 -6.25
C GLU A 625 6.34 42.39 -5.68
N GLN A 626 5.21 41.97 -5.11
CA GLN A 626 5.02 40.61 -4.61
C GLN A 626 5.05 39.58 -5.76
N ALA A 627 4.40 39.88 -6.88
CA ALA A 627 4.34 39.00 -8.06
C ALA A 627 5.72 38.67 -8.64
N LYS A 628 6.72 39.56 -8.48
CA LYS A 628 8.10 39.34 -8.93
C LYS A 628 8.90 38.36 -8.07
N VAL A 629 8.40 38.01 -6.88
CA VAL A 629 9.13 37.21 -5.87
C VAL A 629 8.49 35.84 -5.64
N ILE A 630 7.19 35.69 -5.92
CA ILE A 630 6.46 34.44 -5.69
C ILE A 630 6.49 33.52 -6.92
N VAL A 631 6.62 32.21 -6.67
CA VAL A 631 6.63 31.17 -7.73
C VAL A 631 5.23 30.93 -8.32
N ALA A 632 4.18 31.15 -7.52
CA ALA A 632 2.79 30.99 -7.92
C ALA A 632 1.89 32.06 -7.25
N PRO A 633 0.78 32.47 -7.88
CA PRO A 633 -0.24 33.34 -7.30
C PRO A 633 -0.73 32.90 -5.92
N ARG A 634 -1.20 33.86 -5.11
CA ARG A 634 -1.77 33.60 -3.78
C ARG A 634 -3.26 33.95 -3.76
N SER A 635 -4.04 33.10 -3.12
CA SER A 635 -5.49 33.27 -2.92
C SER A 635 -5.74 34.33 -1.83
N ASN A 636 -6.54 35.34 -2.18
CA ASN A 636 -7.08 36.33 -1.25
C ASN A 636 -8.59 36.37 -1.41
N ASN A 637 -9.32 36.21 -0.30
CA ASN A 637 -10.78 36.16 -0.32
C ASN A 637 -11.37 36.43 1.06
N GLU A 638 -12.64 36.81 1.03
CA GLU A 638 -13.55 36.83 2.17
C GLU A 638 -14.52 35.65 2.05
N MET A 639 -14.73 34.92 3.13
CA MET A 639 -15.64 33.78 3.20
C MET A 639 -16.83 34.15 4.10
N ASP A 640 -18.04 33.82 3.66
CA ASP A 640 -19.24 34.02 4.46
C ASP A 640 -19.33 32.95 5.56
N ALA A 641 -19.10 33.35 6.81
CA ALA A 641 -19.17 32.47 7.97
C ALA A 641 -20.56 32.46 8.64
N SER A 642 -21.58 33.07 8.04
CA SER A 642 -22.91 33.21 8.64
C SER A 642 -23.53 31.86 8.99
N LYS A 643 -23.37 30.86 8.11
CA LYS A 643 -23.83 29.48 8.34
C LYS A 643 -23.23 28.87 9.60
N LEU A 644 -21.91 29.03 9.81
CA LEU A 644 -21.23 28.54 11.00
C LEU A 644 -21.63 29.32 12.25
N LYS A 645 -21.80 30.64 12.13
CA LYS A 645 -22.23 31.53 13.23
C LYS A 645 -23.67 31.26 13.67
N GLU A 646 -24.55 30.87 12.76
CA GLU A 646 -25.92 30.46 13.07
C GLU A 646 -25.93 29.16 13.89
N GLU A 647 -25.10 28.18 13.51
CA GLU A 647 -24.96 26.90 14.22
C GLU A 647 -24.25 27.04 15.58
N PHE A 648 -23.32 28.01 15.68
CA PHE A 648 -22.53 28.32 16.89
C PHE A 648 -22.59 29.83 17.20
N PRO A 649 -23.67 30.31 17.85
CA PRO A 649 -23.87 31.73 18.15
C PRO A 649 -22.78 32.36 19.02
N GLU A 650 -22.02 31.56 19.78
CA GLU A 650 -20.89 31.98 20.59
C GLU A 650 -19.63 32.34 19.80
N LEU A 651 -19.58 31.97 18.50
CA LEU A 651 -18.41 32.16 17.65
C LEU A 651 -18.03 33.64 17.52
N LEU A 652 -16.83 34.01 17.95
CA LEU A 652 -16.38 35.39 17.93
C LEU A 652 -15.98 35.86 16.53
N SER A 653 -16.10 37.16 16.28
CA SER A 653 -15.51 37.76 15.07
C SER A 653 -14.00 37.53 15.04
N ILE A 654 -13.40 37.58 13.85
CA ILE A 654 -11.96 37.30 13.70
C ILE A 654 -11.08 38.19 14.60
N LYS A 655 -11.44 39.47 14.75
CA LYS A 655 -10.68 40.43 15.58
C LYS A 655 -10.82 40.14 17.07
N GLU A 656 -12.03 39.86 17.55
CA GLU A 656 -12.27 39.50 18.94
C GLU A 656 -11.63 38.16 19.31
N SER A 657 -11.70 37.18 18.40
CA SER A 657 -11.08 35.87 18.58
C SER A 657 -9.56 35.96 18.65
N LEU A 658 -8.93 36.76 17.77
CA LEU A 658 -7.50 37.07 17.81
C LEU A 658 -7.09 37.63 19.17
N ILE A 659 -7.82 38.63 19.67
CA ILE A 659 -7.52 39.26 20.96
C ILE A 659 -7.63 38.22 22.08
N LYS A 660 -8.78 37.56 22.22
CA LYS A 660 -9.08 36.65 23.33
C LYS A 660 -8.19 35.41 23.36
N TYR A 661 -8.01 34.75 22.21
CA TYR A 661 -7.33 33.45 22.17
C TYR A 661 -5.85 33.53 21.84
N VAL A 662 -5.39 34.61 21.20
CA VAL A 662 -4.01 34.69 20.70
C VAL A 662 -3.22 35.78 21.42
N PHE A 663 -3.69 37.02 21.42
CA PHE A 663 -2.89 38.14 21.92
C PHE A 663 -2.96 38.33 23.44
N GLU A 664 -4.14 38.26 24.06
CA GLU A 664 -4.27 38.39 25.52
C GLU A 664 -3.48 37.33 26.29
N PRO A 665 -3.52 36.03 25.92
CA PRO A 665 -2.73 35.01 26.62
C PRO A 665 -1.22 35.17 26.46
N ASN A 666 -0.77 35.86 25.41
CA ASN A 666 0.64 36.10 25.12
C ASN A 666 1.11 37.52 25.48
N LYS A 667 0.25 38.33 26.10
CA LYS A 667 0.56 39.72 26.43
C LYS A 667 1.73 39.76 27.41
N LYS A 668 2.82 40.43 27.03
CA LYS A 668 3.93 40.66 27.97
C LYS A 668 3.48 41.67 29.02
N THR A 669 3.39 41.25 30.27
CA THR A 669 3.29 42.19 31.40
C THR A 669 4.60 42.94 31.52
N SER A 670 4.56 44.26 31.34
CA SER A 670 5.66 45.15 31.68
C SER A 670 5.87 45.12 33.20
N ALA A 671 6.74 44.25 33.68
CA ALA A 671 7.21 44.24 35.05
C ALA A 671 8.70 44.59 35.10
N GLY A 672 9.02 45.67 35.82
CA GLY A 672 10.34 45.85 36.42
C GLY A 672 11.17 47.04 35.97
N GLY A 673 10.61 48.26 36.05
CA GLY A 673 11.45 49.42 36.34
C GLY A 673 12.08 49.27 37.73
N ALA A 674 13.35 49.65 37.83
CA ALA A 674 14.19 49.59 39.02
C ALA A 674 13.56 50.23 40.27
N ILE A 675 13.78 49.62 41.44
CA ILE A 675 14.05 50.33 42.71
C ILE A 675 15.05 49.50 43.53
N ASN A 676 16.05 50.21 44.09
CA ASN A 676 16.98 49.75 45.13
C ASN A 676 16.30 49.13 46.35
#